data_AF-A0A355J1L4-F1
#
_entry.id   AF-A0A355J1L4-F1
#
_cell.length_a   1.000
_cell.length_b   1.000
_cell.length_c   1.000
_cell.angle_alpha   90.00
_cell.angle_beta   90.00
_cell.angle_gamma   90.00
#
_symmetry.space_group_name_H-M   'P 1'
#
loop_
_entity.id
_entity.type
_entity.pdbx_description
1 polymer ?
#
loop_
_entity_poly.entity_id
_entity_poly.type
_entity_poly.pdbx_seq_one_letter_code
_entity_poly.pdbx_strand_id
1 'polypeptide(L)'
;MRTYSEQLFLLSVDPVSGRLFPVSEQILHLTLAGALLFDASFNGLINDDWEQLTLLKADETGSPALDEALRCLLIVDGPISLNKAIGLVAAHGTTLRRMVWNSLLTDRLLIKKKQNSITNTRKEELFSPDLPLVVDIHKKIRDAIMNDMIPDFQLPPLISLMVAGGLTKYILKPDEATRFKDKINWLSGMESLGREIIRSVRALESADLEKDAATLIGLKHDQPRTYAGGMDAVLTSLSYLYKETGMNRSRKLIGNFNQVGGFECPGCAWPNPDKNRSHFEFCENGAKNVSAEATTRIITSEFFRKWSVQDMLLTSGYWLEQQGRLTEPMLLDENATHYQPVSWNDAFQMIAKELKSLDNPNEAVFYASGRTSNEAAFLYQLFVRALGTNNLPNSANLCHEPSGKALTMSLGHGKSSITPNDFPKADAIFLFGHNPGSNHPRMLSSLQAAVRKGCKIVAVNPMPEASLMGFADPQEASSYLGKQTKLAHLYLQPKINGDMALIRGMVKAILEAEDRVGNILDSRFINEYTSGFEAYKQRVIATSWEELVSASGIEKSQIIEAAGIYIHAKNAIATWCLGITHHRNSIETIREIVNLMLLKGNIGRPGAGVCPVRGHSNVQGMRTSGSGENMPVSFHEALEKHFSIEVPRTPGMSVIPAIRSMAEGKTKVLISLGGNLASAVPDTAFTEQALRNCRLTVMISTKLNRSHLVAGKRALILPCLSRTDEDIRSGVKQFVSIEDAMGKVGFSQGCLSPASSGMKSEVSIIAGMAAATLDDKGIDWQRFGNDNEYIRSTIAQIVPAFKNIDKLKPSDQGVYIENPLRNRVFKTSDAKAQFSNYPLEMVVPEAGQLLLMTIRSHDQFNTSVFGLNDRYRGISNERRVLFMNCEDMARRNIVPEQMVEITSSYDKKLRKLEGYYAIPYPIRQGCAAAYFPETNVLTSINNTCATCDTPAYKSVQIQVKG
;
A
#
# COMPACT_ATOMS: atom_id res chain seq x y z
N MET A 1 -48.60 -20.47 -17.44
CA MET A 1 -47.18 -20.88 -17.57
C MET A 1 -46.40 -20.21 -16.45
N ARG A 2 -45.34 -20.85 -15.93
CA ARG A 2 -44.55 -20.27 -14.83
C ARG A 2 -43.68 -19.12 -15.33
N THR A 3 -43.44 -18.13 -14.49
CA THR A 3 -42.59 -16.98 -14.83
C THR A 3 -41.13 -17.38 -14.90
N TYR A 4 -40.32 -16.65 -15.66
CA TYR A 4 -38.88 -16.84 -15.76
C TYR A 4 -38.18 -16.63 -14.42
N SER A 5 -38.66 -15.67 -13.62
CA SER A 5 -38.15 -15.41 -12.27
C SER A 5 -38.39 -16.58 -11.30
N GLU A 6 -39.55 -17.22 -11.33
CA GLU A 6 -39.85 -18.44 -10.55
C GLU A 6 -39.00 -19.62 -11.03
N GLN A 7 -38.88 -19.79 -12.34
CA GLN A 7 -38.11 -20.87 -12.96
C GLN A 7 -36.60 -20.76 -12.71
N LEU A 8 -36.02 -19.55 -12.76
CA LEU A 8 -34.63 -19.29 -12.37
C LEU A 8 -34.38 -19.66 -10.90
N PHE A 9 -35.33 -19.36 -10.03
CA PHE A 9 -35.21 -19.69 -8.62
C PHE A 9 -35.20 -21.20 -8.39
N LEU A 10 -36.10 -21.94 -9.05
CA LEU A 10 -36.12 -23.41 -9.01
C LEU A 10 -34.84 -24.03 -9.58
N LEU A 11 -34.26 -23.44 -10.65
CA LEU A 11 -32.97 -23.86 -11.20
C LEU A 11 -31.80 -23.65 -10.23
N SER A 12 -31.93 -22.70 -9.32
CA SER A 12 -30.92 -22.40 -8.31
C SER A 12 -30.97 -23.36 -7.12
N VAL A 13 -31.97 -24.25 -7.06
CA VAL A 13 -32.12 -25.28 -6.03
C VAL A 13 -31.51 -26.60 -6.52
N ASP A 14 -30.68 -27.21 -5.68
CA ASP A 14 -30.14 -28.54 -5.87
C ASP A 14 -31.27 -29.59 -5.79
N PRO A 15 -31.55 -30.34 -6.87
CA PRO A 15 -32.62 -31.33 -6.90
C PRO A 15 -32.39 -32.50 -5.93
N VAL A 16 -31.16 -32.72 -5.47
CA VAL A 16 -30.81 -33.82 -4.56
C VAL A 16 -30.87 -33.37 -3.09
N SER A 17 -30.21 -32.26 -2.77
CA SER A 17 -30.11 -31.80 -1.37
C SER A 17 -31.26 -30.90 -0.92
N GLY A 18 -32.03 -30.34 -1.86
CA GLY A 18 -33.05 -29.34 -1.56
C GLY A 18 -32.44 -28.08 -0.94
N ARG A 19 -31.22 -27.70 -1.34
CA ARG A 19 -30.53 -26.47 -0.91
C ARG A 19 -30.28 -25.56 -2.10
N LEU A 20 -30.16 -24.27 -1.88
CA LEU A 20 -29.68 -23.36 -2.92
C LEU A 20 -28.22 -23.63 -3.24
N PHE A 21 -27.85 -23.60 -4.53
CA PHE A 21 -26.45 -23.63 -4.94
C PHE A 21 -25.70 -22.40 -4.39
N PRO A 22 -24.40 -22.53 -4.08
CA PRO A 22 -23.58 -21.44 -3.54
C PRO A 22 -23.18 -20.45 -4.63
N VAL A 23 -24.15 -19.71 -5.17
CA VAL A 23 -23.97 -18.62 -6.14
C VAL A 23 -23.79 -17.31 -5.39
N SER A 24 -23.00 -16.39 -5.94
CA SER A 24 -22.88 -15.02 -5.42
C SER A 24 -24.25 -14.36 -5.34
N GLU A 25 -24.57 -13.75 -4.20
CA GLU A 25 -25.85 -13.07 -3.98
C GLU A 25 -26.07 -11.94 -5.00
N GLN A 26 -25.01 -11.24 -5.38
CA GLN A 26 -25.03 -10.20 -6.40
C GLN A 26 -25.35 -10.75 -7.80
N ILE A 27 -24.72 -11.87 -8.19
CA ILE A 27 -25.00 -12.54 -9.48
C ILE A 27 -26.46 -13.00 -9.52
N LEU A 28 -26.96 -13.53 -8.39
CA LEU A 28 -28.36 -13.94 -8.28
C LEU A 28 -29.31 -12.74 -8.41
N HIS A 29 -29.00 -11.58 -7.81
CA HIS A 29 -29.81 -10.37 -7.94
C HIS A 29 -29.82 -9.83 -9.38
N LEU A 30 -28.66 -9.75 -10.03
CA LEU A 30 -28.54 -9.30 -11.42
C LEU A 30 -29.28 -10.23 -12.39
N THR A 31 -29.15 -11.55 -12.18
CA THR A 31 -29.83 -12.54 -13.02
C THR A 31 -31.34 -12.57 -12.74
N LEU A 32 -31.77 -12.38 -11.49
CA LEU A 32 -33.17 -12.24 -11.12
C LEU A 32 -33.81 -10.99 -11.75
N ALA A 33 -33.09 -9.86 -11.76
CA ALA A 33 -33.52 -8.66 -12.47
C ALA A 33 -33.71 -8.95 -13.97
N GLY A 34 -32.76 -9.63 -14.61
CA GLY A 34 -32.91 -10.07 -16.00
C GLY A 34 -34.13 -10.98 -16.21
N ALA A 35 -34.41 -11.90 -15.29
CA ALA A 35 -35.57 -12.78 -15.36
C ALA A 35 -36.90 -12.02 -15.24
N LEU A 36 -36.96 -10.99 -14.39
CA LEU A 36 -38.14 -10.14 -14.25
C LEU A 36 -38.35 -9.23 -15.48
N LEU A 37 -37.29 -8.83 -16.17
CA LEU A 37 -37.40 -8.12 -17.45
C LEU A 37 -37.89 -9.04 -18.57
N PHE A 38 -37.47 -10.31 -18.58
CA PHE A 38 -38.07 -11.33 -19.45
C PHE A 38 -39.56 -11.49 -19.18
N ASP A 39 -39.96 -11.56 -17.90
CA ASP A 39 -41.37 -11.62 -17.52
C ASP A 39 -42.12 -10.37 -18.00
N ALA A 40 -41.55 -9.18 -17.86
CA ALA A 40 -42.15 -7.93 -18.31
C ALA A 40 -42.35 -7.87 -19.84
N SER A 41 -41.33 -8.26 -20.62
CA SER A 41 -41.40 -8.31 -22.09
C SER A 41 -42.41 -9.34 -22.57
N PHE A 42 -42.40 -10.54 -21.98
CA PHE A 42 -43.36 -11.59 -22.33
C PHE A 42 -44.83 -11.16 -22.11
N ASN A 43 -45.08 -10.30 -21.12
CA ASN A 43 -46.41 -9.75 -20.83
C ASN A 43 -46.71 -8.44 -21.60
N GLY A 44 -45.81 -7.99 -22.50
CA GLY A 44 -45.99 -6.75 -23.28
C GLY A 44 -45.99 -5.47 -22.43
N LEU A 45 -45.32 -5.50 -21.27
CA LEU A 45 -45.25 -4.38 -20.33
C LEU A 45 -44.10 -3.43 -20.63
N ILE A 46 -43.06 -3.94 -21.30
CA ILE A 46 -41.95 -3.18 -21.87
C ILE A 46 -41.86 -3.47 -23.37
N ASN A 47 -41.28 -2.56 -24.14
CA ASN A 47 -40.97 -2.81 -25.55
C ASN A 47 -39.80 -3.80 -25.71
N ASP A 48 -39.69 -4.38 -26.90
CA ASP A 48 -38.59 -5.29 -27.25
C ASP A 48 -37.37 -4.55 -27.84
N ASP A 49 -37.24 -3.25 -27.56
CA ASP A 49 -36.05 -2.45 -27.90
C ASP A 49 -35.10 -2.41 -26.70
N TRP A 50 -34.13 -3.32 -26.71
CA TRP A 50 -33.20 -3.52 -25.60
C TRP A 50 -32.16 -2.40 -25.45
N GLU A 51 -32.01 -1.54 -26.46
CA GLU A 51 -31.15 -0.35 -26.37
C GLU A 51 -31.91 0.83 -25.75
N GLN A 52 -33.22 0.91 -25.98
CA GLN A 52 -34.12 1.95 -25.47
C GLN A 52 -35.40 1.35 -24.86
N LEU A 53 -35.24 0.66 -23.73
CA LEU A 53 -36.34 0.09 -22.99
C LEU A 53 -37.29 1.18 -22.53
N THR A 54 -38.55 1.04 -22.87
CA THR A 54 -39.63 1.93 -22.46
C THR A 54 -40.73 1.10 -21.84
N LEU A 55 -41.20 1.56 -20.68
CA LEU A 55 -42.35 0.97 -20.01
C LEU A 55 -43.62 1.33 -20.81
N LEU A 56 -44.29 0.32 -21.35
CA LEU A 56 -45.51 0.48 -22.14
C LEU A 56 -46.77 0.53 -21.28
N LYS A 57 -46.78 -0.24 -20.17
CA LYS A 57 -47.88 -0.33 -19.20
C LYS A 57 -47.34 -0.57 -17.80
N ALA A 58 -47.98 0.04 -16.80
CA ALA A 58 -47.63 -0.07 -15.39
C ALA A 58 -48.85 -0.55 -14.57
N ASP A 59 -49.54 -1.57 -15.07
CA ASP A 59 -50.72 -2.14 -14.42
C ASP A 59 -50.30 -3.16 -13.34
N GLU A 60 -51.15 -3.39 -12.33
CA GLU A 60 -50.94 -4.50 -11.38
C GLU A 60 -51.00 -5.84 -12.12
N THR A 61 -49.88 -6.54 -12.19
CA THR A 61 -49.73 -7.80 -12.94
C THR A 61 -50.21 -9.02 -12.17
N GLY A 62 -50.52 -8.85 -10.89
CA GLY A 62 -50.78 -9.95 -9.95
C GLY A 62 -49.51 -10.69 -9.50
N SER A 63 -48.33 -10.27 -9.95
CA SER A 63 -47.03 -10.77 -9.50
C SER A 63 -46.31 -9.68 -8.70
N PRO A 64 -46.25 -9.78 -7.35
CA PRO A 64 -45.65 -8.73 -6.51
C PRO A 64 -44.20 -8.41 -6.87
N ALA A 65 -43.42 -9.41 -7.31
CA ALA A 65 -42.04 -9.22 -7.73
C ALA A 65 -41.93 -8.49 -9.07
N LEU A 66 -42.83 -8.78 -10.01
CA LEU A 66 -42.87 -8.08 -11.29
C LEU A 66 -43.34 -6.65 -11.12
N ASP A 67 -44.39 -6.42 -10.31
CA ASP A 67 -44.90 -5.08 -10.00
C ASP A 67 -43.84 -4.20 -9.31
N GLU A 68 -43.04 -4.78 -8.41
CA GLU A 68 -41.89 -4.10 -7.79
C GLU A 68 -40.81 -3.77 -8.83
N ALA A 69 -40.48 -4.70 -9.72
CA ALA A 69 -39.49 -4.46 -10.77
C ALA A 69 -39.94 -3.33 -11.73
N LEU A 70 -41.20 -3.30 -12.14
CA LEU A 70 -41.75 -2.23 -12.98
C LEU A 70 -41.74 -0.88 -12.24
N ARG A 71 -42.01 -0.87 -10.93
CA ARG A 71 -41.87 0.32 -10.09
C ARG A 71 -40.43 0.83 -10.02
N CYS A 72 -39.42 -0.04 -10.01
CA CYS A 72 -38.02 0.38 -10.12
C CYS A 72 -37.73 1.09 -11.46
N LEU A 73 -38.39 0.69 -12.55
CA LEU A 73 -38.21 1.30 -13.86
C LEU A 73 -38.91 2.67 -13.98
N LEU A 74 -40.03 2.87 -13.28
CA LEU A 74 -40.75 4.15 -13.21
C LEU A 74 -39.95 5.31 -12.58
N ILE A 75 -38.84 5.01 -11.91
CA ILE A 75 -37.96 6.03 -11.29
C ILE A 75 -37.28 6.91 -12.36
N VAL A 76 -37.17 6.42 -13.60
CA VAL A 76 -36.50 7.12 -14.69
C VAL A 76 -37.51 7.58 -15.71
N ASP A 77 -37.56 8.89 -15.96
CA ASP A 77 -38.36 9.46 -17.05
C ASP A 77 -37.71 9.15 -18.41
N GLY A 78 -38.46 8.48 -19.30
CA GLY A 78 -38.05 8.19 -20.69
C GLY A 78 -37.33 6.85 -20.89
N PRO A 79 -36.81 6.59 -22.10
CA PRO A 79 -36.19 5.31 -22.44
C PRO A 79 -34.91 5.04 -21.63
N ILE A 80 -34.70 3.79 -21.22
CA ILE A 80 -33.55 3.34 -20.42
C ILE A 80 -32.79 2.22 -21.12
N SER A 81 -31.47 2.16 -20.96
CA SER A 81 -30.70 1.02 -21.47
C SER A 81 -30.92 -0.22 -20.61
N LEU A 82 -30.82 -1.41 -21.21
CA LEU A 82 -30.95 -2.68 -20.48
C LEU A 82 -30.00 -2.80 -19.29
N ASN A 83 -28.75 -2.38 -19.43
CA ASN A 83 -27.78 -2.32 -18.32
C ASN A 83 -28.31 -1.51 -17.13
N LYS A 84 -28.89 -0.33 -17.41
CA LYS A 84 -29.44 0.55 -16.38
C LYS A 84 -30.70 -0.05 -15.75
N ALA A 85 -31.57 -0.65 -16.56
CA ALA A 85 -32.77 -1.34 -16.09
C ALA A 85 -32.41 -2.51 -15.15
N ILE A 86 -31.47 -3.37 -15.55
CA ILE A 86 -30.97 -4.49 -14.74
C ILE A 86 -30.37 -3.97 -13.43
N GLY A 87 -29.53 -2.92 -13.48
CA GLY A 87 -28.94 -2.34 -12.27
C GLY A 87 -29.98 -1.78 -11.29
N LEU A 88 -30.98 -1.05 -11.80
CA LEU A 88 -32.06 -0.47 -10.97
C LEU A 88 -32.91 -1.56 -10.30
N VAL A 89 -33.30 -2.58 -11.05
CA VAL A 89 -34.10 -3.70 -10.52
C VAL A 89 -33.25 -4.54 -9.56
N ALA A 90 -31.99 -4.82 -9.89
CA ALA A 90 -31.09 -5.61 -9.05
C ALA A 90 -30.76 -4.95 -7.71
N ALA A 91 -30.82 -3.61 -7.62
CA ALA A 91 -30.69 -2.89 -6.36
C ALA A 91 -31.78 -3.29 -5.34
N HIS A 92 -32.94 -3.75 -5.81
CA HIS A 92 -34.03 -4.29 -4.99
C HIS A 92 -33.95 -5.83 -4.84
N GLY A 93 -32.84 -6.45 -5.25
CA GLY A 93 -32.69 -7.90 -5.41
C GLY A 93 -33.04 -8.73 -4.17
N THR A 94 -32.67 -8.29 -2.96
CA THR A 94 -33.03 -8.98 -1.72
C THR A 94 -34.55 -9.00 -1.49
N THR A 95 -35.24 -7.89 -1.80
CA THR A 95 -36.70 -7.78 -1.68
C THR A 95 -37.39 -8.59 -2.75
N LEU A 96 -36.96 -8.47 -4.01
CA LEU A 96 -37.50 -9.21 -5.15
C LEU A 96 -37.36 -10.72 -4.96
N ARG A 97 -36.18 -11.18 -4.51
CA ARG A 97 -35.94 -12.59 -4.21
C ARG A 97 -36.93 -13.11 -3.17
N ARG A 98 -37.16 -12.36 -2.11
CA ARG A 98 -38.13 -12.72 -1.05
C ARG A 98 -39.58 -12.72 -1.56
N MET A 99 -39.93 -11.86 -2.51
CA MET A 99 -41.25 -11.84 -3.13
C MET A 99 -41.47 -13.08 -4.02
N VAL A 100 -40.52 -13.39 -4.91
CA VAL A 100 -40.57 -14.61 -5.74
C VAL A 100 -40.61 -15.86 -4.86
N TRP A 101 -39.81 -15.86 -3.81
CA TRP A 101 -39.83 -16.91 -2.80
C TRP A 101 -41.19 -17.12 -2.15
N ASN A 102 -41.83 -16.05 -1.68
CA ASN A 102 -43.14 -16.13 -1.05
C ASN A 102 -44.22 -16.59 -2.03
N SER A 103 -44.11 -16.22 -3.31
CA SER A 103 -44.96 -16.74 -4.40
C SER A 103 -44.85 -18.28 -4.47
N LEU A 104 -43.63 -18.79 -4.59
CA LEU A 104 -43.36 -20.24 -4.67
C LEU A 104 -43.83 -21.02 -3.43
N LEU A 105 -43.74 -20.42 -2.22
CA LEU A 105 -44.28 -21.01 -1.00
C LEU A 105 -45.81 -21.01 -0.95
N THR A 106 -46.43 -19.91 -1.38
CA THR A 106 -47.90 -19.73 -1.37
C THR A 106 -48.56 -20.73 -2.31
N ASP A 107 -47.97 -20.92 -3.50
CA ASP A 107 -48.41 -21.90 -4.49
C ASP A 107 -48.06 -23.35 -4.13
N ARG A 108 -47.46 -23.59 -2.96
CA ARG A 108 -46.99 -24.90 -2.46
C ARG A 108 -45.99 -25.59 -3.39
N LEU A 109 -45.23 -24.82 -4.17
CA LEU A 109 -44.20 -25.32 -5.09
C LEU A 109 -42.85 -25.47 -4.39
N LEU A 110 -42.67 -24.78 -3.26
CA LEU A 110 -41.60 -25.01 -2.31
C LEU A 110 -42.23 -25.26 -0.93
N ILE A 111 -41.67 -26.21 -0.18
CA ILE A 111 -42.08 -26.48 1.21
C ILE A 111 -40.90 -26.15 2.13
N LYS A 112 -41.09 -25.15 3.01
CA LYS A 112 -40.08 -24.74 3.99
C LYS A 112 -40.05 -25.72 5.17
N LYS A 113 -38.90 -26.33 5.46
CA LYS A 113 -38.72 -27.14 6.69
C LYS A 113 -38.41 -26.20 7.87
N LYS A 114 -39.15 -26.30 8.99
CA LYS A 114 -38.75 -25.65 10.25
C LYS A 114 -37.51 -26.36 10.81
N GLN A 115 -36.46 -25.61 11.12
CA GLN A 115 -35.31 -26.11 11.87
C GLN A 115 -35.42 -25.59 13.31
N ASN A 116 -35.45 -26.49 14.29
CA ASN A 116 -35.09 -26.14 15.67
C ASN A 116 -33.56 -26.16 15.74
N SER A 117 -32.93 -25.01 15.90
CA SER A 117 -31.47 -24.90 16.06
C SER A 117 -31.16 -24.31 17.42
N ILE A 118 -30.43 -25.06 18.25
CA ILE A 118 -29.92 -24.62 19.56
C ILE A 118 -28.55 -23.93 19.41
N THR A 119 -27.85 -24.05 18.28
CA THR A 119 -26.54 -23.39 18.05
C THR A 119 -26.21 -23.29 16.55
N ASN A 120 -26.66 -22.24 15.85
CA ASN A 120 -25.98 -21.73 14.64
C ASN A 120 -26.58 -20.38 14.18
N THR A 121 -25.75 -19.36 14.00
CA THR A 121 -26.14 -17.97 13.64
C THR A 121 -26.32 -17.72 12.14
N ARG A 122 -26.32 -18.75 11.29
CA ARG A 122 -26.78 -18.66 9.90
C ARG A 122 -27.97 -19.61 9.68
N LYS A 123 -29.15 -19.04 9.38
CA LYS A 123 -30.33 -19.80 8.95
C LYS A 123 -30.09 -20.30 7.52
N GLU A 124 -29.67 -21.55 7.36
CA GLU A 124 -29.71 -22.21 6.04
C GLU A 124 -31.15 -22.60 5.72
N GLU A 125 -31.68 -22.19 4.57
CA GLU A 125 -33.03 -22.54 4.14
C GLU A 125 -33.01 -23.90 3.43
N LEU A 126 -33.69 -24.90 4.00
CA LEU A 126 -33.83 -26.26 3.47
C LEU A 126 -35.23 -26.47 2.87
N PHE A 127 -35.29 -27.04 1.66
CA PHE A 127 -36.51 -27.49 0.98
C PHE A 127 -36.67 -29.01 1.05
N SER A 128 -37.89 -29.50 0.83
CA SER A 128 -38.15 -30.94 0.68
C SER A 128 -37.36 -31.51 -0.51
N PRO A 129 -36.69 -32.66 -0.38
CA PRO A 129 -35.77 -33.19 -1.41
C PRO A 129 -36.46 -33.97 -2.56
N ASP A 130 -37.79 -33.99 -2.63
CA ASP A 130 -38.52 -34.55 -3.79
C ASP A 130 -39.48 -33.49 -4.33
N LEU A 131 -38.94 -32.56 -5.11
CA LEU A 131 -39.69 -31.53 -5.83
C LEU A 131 -39.73 -31.92 -7.31
N PRO A 132 -40.77 -32.63 -7.77
CA PRO A 132 -40.92 -33.03 -9.17
C PRO A 132 -40.66 -31.88 -10.16
N LEU A 133 -41.00 -30.64 -9.77
CA LEU A 133 -40.80 -29.45 -10.60
C LEU A 133 -39.32 -29.00 -10.72
N VAL A 134 -38.52 -29.12 -9.66
CA VAL A 134 -37.07 -28.80 -9.70
C VAL A 134 -36.35 -29.85 -10.55
N VAL A 135 -36.71 -31.12 -10.38
CA VAL A 135 -36.17 -32.22 -11.20
C VAL A 135 -36.57 -32.05 -12.66
N ASP A 136 -37.83 -31.72 -12.93
CA ASP A 136 -38.34 -31.52 -14.30
C ASP A 136 -37.64 -30.35 -15.01
N ILE A 137 -37.45 -29.21 -14.35
CA ILE A 137 -36.80 -28.05 -14.99
C ILE A 137 -35.31 -28.27 -15.26
N HIS A 138 -34.59 -28.90 -14.33
CA HIS A 138 -33.19 -29.30 -14.54
C HIS A 138 -33.06 -30.30 -15.68
N LYS A 139 -33.96 -31.29 -15.72
CA LYS A 139 -34.01 -32.29 -16.79
C LYS A 139 -34.29 -31.65 -18.15
N LYS A 140 -35.28 -30.76 -18.24
CA LYS A 140 -35.62 -30.04 -19.49
C LYS A 140 -34.45 -29.23 -20.06
N ILE A 141 -33.75 -28.48 -19.21
CA ILE A 141 -32.55 -27.73 -19.63
C ILE A 141 -31.46 -28.68 -20.11
N ARG A 142 -31.21 -29.75 -19.35
CA ARG A 142 -30.17 -30.73 -19.68
C ARG A 142 -30.48 -31.47 -20.98
N ASP A 143 -31.72 -31.90 -21.18
CA ASP A 143 -32.18 -32.58 -22.40
C ASP A 143 -32.09 -31.66 -23.63
N ALA A 144 -32.41 -30.36 -23.47
CA ALA A 144 -32.29 -29.37 -24.54
C ALA A 144 -30.83 -29.10 -24.97
N ILE A 145 -29.88 -29.23 -24.03
CA ILE A 145 -28.44 -29.07 -24.29
C ILE A 145 -27.84 -30.34 -24.88
N MET A 146 -28.27 -31.51 -24.40
CA MET A 146 -27.64 -32.80 -24.72
C MET A 146 -28.21 -33.49 -25.96
N ASN A 147 -29.46 -33.19 -26.34
CA ASN A 147 -30.13 -33.81 -27.48
C ASN A 147 -30.33 -32.81 -28.62
N ASP A 148 -30.40 -33.28 -29.86
CA ASP A 148 -30.64 -32.47 -31.06
C ASP A 148 -32.11 -32.02 -31.24
N MET A 149 -32.85 -31.86 -30.15
CA MET A 149 -34.24 -31.38 -30.20
C MET A 149 -34.29 -29.87 -30.45
N ILE A 150 -35.29 -29.43 -31.22
CA ILE A 150 -35.64 -28.00 -31.30
C ILE A 150 -36.22 -27.61 -29.94
N PRO A 151 -35.58 -26.70 -29.20
CA PRO A 151 -36.05 -26.32 -27.88
C PRO A 151 -37.39 -25.58 -27.99
N ASP A 152 -38.27 -25.81 -27.03
CA ASP A 152 -39.44 -24.95 -26.77
C ASP A 152 -38.98 -23.49 -26.64
N PHE A 153 -39.78 -22.52 -27.11
CA PHE A 153 -39.44 -21.09 -27.13
C PHE A 153 -39.11 -20.53 -25.74
N GLN A 154 -39.53 -21.21 -24.67
CA GLN A 154 -39.22 -20.83 -23.29
C GLN A 154 -37.83 -21.26 -22.79
N LEU A 155 -37.21 -22.27 -23.43
CA LEU A 155 -35.93 -22.81 -22.97
C LEU A 155 -34.73 -21.92 -23.29
N PRO A 156 -34.61 -21.27 -24.47
CA PRO A 156 -33.49 -20.39 -24.75
C PRO A 156 -33.32 -19.25 -23.71
N PRO A 157 -34.37 -18.50 -23.32
CA PRO A 157 -34.26 -17.49 -22.24
C PRO A 157 -33.79 -18.06 -20.89
N LEU A 158 -34.29 -19.24 -20.50
CA LEU A 158 -33.88 -19.91 -19.26
C LEU A 158 -32.43 -20.36 -19.30
N ILE A 159 -31.95 -20.85 -20.45
CA ILE A 159 -30.55 -21.21 -20.67
C ILE A 159 -29.68 -19.94 -20.64
N SER A 160 -30.16 -18.80 -21.16
CA SER A 160 -29.44 -17.53 -21.05
C SER A 160 -29.32 -17.07 -19.59
N LEU A 161 -30.40 -17.15 -18.81
CA LEU A 161 -30.38 -16.84 -17.38
C LEU A 161 -29.49 -17.81 -16.59
N MET A 162 -29.50 -19.10 -16.93
CA MET A 162 -28.59 -20.10 -16.35
C MET A 162 -27.12 -19.72 -16.59
N VAL A 163 -26.78 -19.31 -17.82
CA VAL A 163 -25.42 -18.89 -18.19
C VAL A 163 -25.03 -17.58 -17.50
N ALA A 164 -25.94 -16.60 -17.46
CA ALA A 164 -25.73 -15.33 -16.77
C ALA A 164 -25.53 -15.52 -15.24
N GLY A 165 -26.31 -16.42 -14.64
CA GLY A 165 -26.27 -16.74 -13.21
C GLY A 165 -25.13 -17.67 -12.78
N GLY A 166 -24.28 -18.12 -13.70
CA GLY A 166 -23.19 -19.05 -13.39
C GLY A 166 -23.67 -20.44 -12.93
N LEU A 167 -24.90 -20.82 -13.28
CA LEU A 167 -25.54 -22.07 -12.86
C LEU A 167 -25.09 -23.29 -13.68
N THR A 168 -24.46 -23.08 -14.84
CA THR A 168 -24.03 -24.14 -15.76
C THR A 168 -23.20 -25.23 -15.09
N LYS A 169 -22.28 -24.84 -14.19
CA LYS A 169 -21.39 -25.76 -13.47
C LYS A 169 -22.08 -26.64 -12.41
N TYR A 170 -23.31 -26.28 -12.04
CA TYR A 170 -24.12 -27.04 -11.09
C TYR A 170 -25.13 -27.96 -11.78
N ILE A 171 -25.55 -27.61 -13.00
CA ILE A 171 -26.55 -28.36 -13.78
C ILE A 171 -25.88 -29.39 -14.71
N LEU A 172 -24.67 -29.10 -15.20
CA LEU A 172 -23.89 -29.98 -16.08
C LEU A 172 -22.60 -30.41 -15.41
N LYS A 173 -22.15 -31.64 -15.69
CA LYS A 173 -20.82 -32.09 -15.28
C LYS A 173 -19.75 -31.33 -16.08
N PRO A 174 -18.52 -31.17 -15.55
CA PRO A 174 -17.47 -30.38 -16.22
C PRO A 174 -17.12 -30.84 -17.64
N ASP A 175 -17.11 -32.15 -17.87
CA ASP A 175 -16.91 -32.78 -19.17
C ASP A 175 -18.07 -32.51 -20.14
N GLU A 176 -19.31 -32.54 -19.64
CA GLU A 176 -20.52 -32.23 -20.41
C GLU A 176 -20.57 -30.75 -20.82
N ALA A 177 -20.30 -29.84 -19.88
CA ALA A 177 -20.26 -28.40 -20.13
C ALA A 177 -19.19 -28.03 -21.19
N THR A 178 -18.07 -28.76 -21.19
CA THR A 178 -17.02 -28.58 -22.21
C THR A 178 -17.45 -29.14 -23.56
N ARG A 179 -18.01 -30.35 -23.59
CA ARG A 179 -18.45 -31.04 -24.81
C ARG A 179 -19.55 -30.28 -25.55
N PHE A 180 -20.49 -29.68 -24.83
CA PHE A 180 -21.65 -28.99 -25.42
C PHE A 180 -21.53 -27.46 -25.40
N LYS A 181 -20.32 -26.91 -25.20
CA LYS A 181 -20.07 -25.47 -25.08
C LYS A 181 -20.68 -24.67 -26.25
N ASP A 182 -20.51 -25.14 -27.48
CA ASP A 182 -21.01 -24.44 -28.66
C ASP A 182 -22.54 -24.47 -28.74
N LYS A 183 -23.16 -25.58 -28.34
CA LYS A 183 -24.62 -25.71 -28.25
C LYS A 183 -25.19 -24.80 -27.15
N ILE A 184 -24.52 -24.71 -26.00
CA ILE A 184 -24.90 -23.80 -24.91
C ILE A 184 -24.82 -22.35 -25.37
N ASN A 185 -23.74 -21.96 -26.05
CA ASN A 185 -23.58 -20.62 -26.61
C ASN A 185 -24.62 -20.32 -27.68
N TRP A 186 -24.95 -21.29 -28.53
CA TRP A 186 -26.00 -21.16 -29.53
C TRP A 186 -27.37 -20.98 -28.88
N LEU A 187 -27.77 -21.87 -27.96
CA LEU A 187 -29.05 -21.82 -27.25
C LEU A 187 -29.23 -20.53 -26.45
N SER A 188 -28.22 -20.15 -25.64
CA SER A 188 -28.24 -18.88 -24.89
C SER A 188 -28.15 -17.64 -25.79
N GLY A 189 -27.80 -17.83 -27.06
CA GLY A 189 -27.67 -16.80 -28.08
C GLY A 189 -28.89 -16.64 -29.00
N MET A 190 -29.88 -17.53 -28.94
CA MET A 190 -31.02 -17.52 -29.86
C MET A 190 -31.95 -16.33 -29.68
N GLU A 191 -31.98 -15.76 -28.46
CA GLU A 191 -32.87 -14.66 -28.10
C GLU A 191 -32.05 -13.40 -27.80
N SER A 192 -32.49 -12.26 -28.34
CA SER A 192 -31.82 -10.96 -28.25
C SER A 192 -31.62 -10.48 -26.81
N LEU A 193 -32.68 -10.48 -26.00
CA LEU A 193 -32.66 -10.07 -24.60
C LEU A 193 -31.74 -10.96 -23.76
N GLY A 194 -31.70 -12.26 -24.01
CA GLY A 194 -30.84 -13.22 -23.31
C GLY A 194 -29.37 -12.95 -23.57
N ARG A 195 -29.00 -12.62 -24.82
CA ARG A 195 -27.63 -12.19 -25.16
C ARG A 195 -27.28 -10.88 -24.46
N GLU A 196 -28.20 -9.92 -24.47
CA GLU A 196 -27.98 -8.62 -23.85
C GLU A 196 -27.95 -8.72 -22.33
N ILE A 197 -28.75 -9.58 -21.69
CA ILE A 197 -28.69 -9.86 -20.24
C ILE A 197 -27.36 -10.53 -19.89
N ILE A 198 -26.90 -11.55 -20.63
CA ILE A 198 -25.59 -12.16 -20.36
C ILE A 198 -24.49 -11.11 -20.47
N ARG A 199 -24.54 -10.25 -21.50
CA ARG A 199 -23.57 -9.17 -21.68
C ARG A 199 -23.67 -8.15 -20.54
N SER A 200 -24.87 -7.79 -20.13
CA SER A 200 -25.15 -6.79 -19.11
C SER A 200 -24.79 -7.25 -17.71
N VAL A 201 -25.15 -8.49 -17.34
CA VAL A 201 -24.76 -9.12 -16.07
C VAL A 201 -23.25 -9.25 -16.00
N ARG A 202 -22.57 -9.67 -17.09
CA ARG A 202 -21.09 -9.72 -17.14
C ARG A 202 -20.46 -8.33 -17.11
N ALA A 203 -21.06 -7.35 -17.79
CA ALA A 203 -20.58 -5.98 -17.82
C ALA A 203 -20.80 -5.26 -16.50
N LEU A 204 -21.85 -5.58 -15.74
CA LEU A 204 -22.12 -5.07 -14.40
C LEU A 204 -21.31 -5.83 -13.35
N GLU A 205 -21.10 -7.14 -13.50
CA GLU A 205 -20.15 -7.91 -12.69
C GLU A 205 -18.72 -7.38 -12.89
N SER A 206 -18.33 -7.10 -14.15
CA SER A 206 -17.05 -6.46 -14.44
C SER A 206 -17.04 -5.01 -14.00
N ALA A 207 -18.13 -4.24 -14.18
CA ALA A 207 -18.22 -2.84 -13.77
C ALA A 207 -18.24 -2.66 -12.25
N ASP A 208 -18.80 -3.58 -11.46
CA ASP A 208 -18.71 -3.55 -9.99
C ASP A 208 -17.35 -4.06 -9.49
N LEU A 209 -16.61 -4.82 -10.31
CA LEU A 209 -15.18 -5.06 -10.13
C LEU A 209 -14.30 -3.91 -10.67
N GLU A 210 -14.84 -3.04 -11.54
CA GLU A 210 -14.13 -1.96 -12.26
C GLU A 210 -14.48 -0.54 -11.78
N LYS A 211 -15.52 -0.33 -10.95
CA LYS A 211 -15.96 0.97 -10.41
C LYS A 211 -15.72 1.11 -8.90
N ASP A 212 -14.50 0.82 -8.47
CA ASP A 212 -14.08 1.00 -7.07
C ASP A 212 -13.81 2.46 -6.65
N ALA A 213 -13.99 3.46 -7.53
CA ALA A 213 -13.65 4.85 -7.18
C ALA A 213 -14.81 5.67 -6.57
N ALA A 214 -16.07 5.34 -6.89
CA ALA A 214 -17.23 6.15 -6.49
C ALA A 214 -18.18 5.44 -5.53
N THR A 215 -18.38 4.13 -5.69
CA THR A 215 -19.37 3.39 -4.90
C THR A 215 -18.76 2.89 -3.59
N LEU A 216 -19.44 3.08 -2.46
CA LEU A 216 -19.05 2.47 -1.18
C LEU A 216 -19.42 0.99 -1.25
N ILE A 217 -18.44 0.10 -1.03
CA ILE A 217 -18.62 -1.36 -1.19
C ILE A 217 -19.30 -1.98 0.05
N GLY A 218 -19.64 -1.12 1.03
CA GLY A 218 -20.31 -1.46 2.28
C GLY A 218 -19.31 -1.71 3.40
N LEU A 219 -19.26 -0.80 4.38
CA LEU A 219 -18.41 -0.94 5.55
C LEU A 219 -18.87 -2.11 6.41
N LYS A 220 -17.93 -2.97 6.81
CA LYS A 220 -18.10 -3.86 7.97
C LYS A 220 -17.11 -3.45 9.05
N HIS A 221 -17.66 -3.11 10.22
CA HIS A 221 -16.92 -2.66 11.38
C HIS A 221 -17.02 -3.69 12.50
N ASP A 222 -15.90 -4.36 12.79
CA ASP A 222 -15.73 -5.31 13.88
C ASP A 222 -14.85 -4.69 14.99
N GLN A 223 -14.73 -5.38 16.13
CA GLN A 223 -13.83 -4.94 17.20
C GLN A 223 -12.34 -5.04 16.78
N PRO A 224 -11.48 -4.07 17.16
CA PRO A 224 -10.04 -4.15 16.91
C PRO A 224 -9.38 -5.38 17.55
N ARG A 225 -8.36 -5.94 16.89
CA ARG A 225 -7.60 -7.07 17.45
C ARG A 225 -6.61 -6.58 18.50
N THR A 226 -6.30 -7.45 19.46
CA THR A 226 -5.34 -7.18 20.56
C THR A 226 -3.98 -7.83 20.35
N TYR A 227 -3.77 -8.53 19.23
CA TYR A 227 -2.49 -9.12 18.84
C TYR A 227 -2.33 -9.23 17.33
N ALA A 228 -1.07 -9.33 16.88
CA ALA A 228 -0.70 -9.57 15.50
C ALA A 228 -0.12 -10.99 15.29
N GLY A 229 -0.17 -11.49 14.06
CA GLY A 229 0.37 -12.81 13.69
C GLY A 229 -0.63 -13.97 13.85
N GLY A 230 -0.12 -15.16 14.13
CA GLY A 230 -0.90 -16.40 14.28
C GLY A 230 -1.23 -17.13 12.97
N MET A 231 -2.02 -18.21 13.08
CA MET A 231 -2.40 -19.07 11.94
C MET A 231 -3.12 -18.31 10.82
N ASP A 232 -4.01 -17.39 11.17
CA ASP A 232 -4.70 -16.54 10.19
C ASP A 232 -3.71 -15.85 9.25
N ALA A 233 -2.59 -15.37 9.79
CA ALA A 233 -1.59 -14.66 9.01
C ALA A 233 -0.88 -15.59 8.01
N VAL A 234 -0.57 -16.83 8.44
CA VAL A 234 0.05 -17.85 7.58
C VAL A 234 -0.91 -18.27 6.46
N LEU A 235 -2.15 -18.63 6.80
CA LEU A 235 -3.16 -19.04 5.83
C LEU A 235 -3.46 -17.93 4.82
N THR A 236 -3.57 -16.68 5.29
CA THR A 236 -3.78 -15.53 4.41
C THR A 236 -2.58 -15.34 3.47
N SER A 237 -1.36 -15.39 3.99
CA SER A 237 -0.12 -15.28 3.19
C SER A 237 -0.06 -16.31 2.06
N LEU A 238 -0.35 -17.58 2.39
CA LEU A 238 -0.36 -18.67 1.42
C LEU A 238 -1.49 -18.48 0.40
N SER A 239 -2.69 -18.09 0.83
CA SER A 239 -3.82 -17.88 -0.08
C SER A 239 -3.52 -16.80 -1.13
N TYR A 240 -2.90 -15.68 -0.74
CA TYR A 240 -2.51 -14.60 -1.66
C TYR A 240 -1.44 -15.08 -2.64
N LEU A 241 -0.40 -15.78 -2.15
CA LEU A 241 0.65 -16.34 -3.01
C LEU A 241 0.06 -17.28 -4.07
N TYR A 242 -0.78 -18.22 -3.66
CA TYR A 242 -1.36 -19.19 -4.58
C TYR A 242 -2.36 -18.55 -5.55
N LYS A 243 -3.21 -17.63 -5.07
CA LYS A 243 -4.21 -16.94 -5.90
C LYS A 243 -3.57 -16.09 -7.00
N GLU A 244 -2.50 -15.37 -6.67
CA GLU A 244 -1.85 -14.45 -7.62
C GLU A 244 -0.82 -15.13 -8.53
N THR A 245 -0.09 -16.14 -8.02
CA THR A 245 1.08 -16.69 -8.74
C THR A 245 0.89 -18.13 -9.25
N GLY A 246 -0.14 -18.83 -8.77
CA GLY A 246 -0.31 -20.26 -9.02
C GLY A 246 0.69 -21.16 -8.27
N MET A 247 0.40 -22.47 -8.23
CA MET A 247 1.10 -23.44 -7.39
C MET A 247 2.61 -23.52 -7.64
N ASN A 248 3.03 -23.61 -8.91
CA ASN A 248 4.43 -23.84 -9.25
C ASN A 248 5.32 -22.62 -8.96
N ARG A 249 4.87 -21.40 -9.27
CA ARG A 249 5.60 -20.16 -8.96
C ARG A 249 5.63 -19.92 -7.44
N SER A 250 4.51 -20.15 -6.74
CA SER A 250 4.43 -20.04 -5.27
C SER A 250 5.50 -20.89 -4.57
N ARG A 251 5.68 -22.16 -4.97
CA ARG A 251 6.69 -23.04 -4.36
C ARG A 251 8.12 -22.51 -4.55
N LYS A 252 8.44 -22.02 -5.76
CA LYS A 252 9.75 -21.40 -6.04
C LYS A 252 9.97 -20.14 -5.20
N LEU A 253 8.95 -19.27 -5.10
CA LEU A 253 9.02 -18.05 -4.30
C LEU A 253 9.27 -18.35 -2.83
N ILE A 254 8.47 -19.23 -2.23
CA ILE A 254 8.61 -19.61 -0.80
C ILE A 254 10.01 -20.14 -0.52
N GLY A 255 10.57 -20.99 -1.39
CA GLY A 255 11.90 -21.56 -1.20
C GLY A 255 13.07 -20.58 -1.39
N ASN A 256 12.85 -19.40 -1.97
CA ASN A 256 13.91 -18.43 -2.27
C ASN A 256 13.73 -17.06 -1.56
N PHE A 257 12.58 -16.79 -0.97
CA PHE A 257 12.27 -15.48 -0.40
C PHE A 257 13.03 -15.27 0.92
N ASN A 258 13.89 -14.23 0.96
CA ASN A 258 14.77 -13.86 2.07
C ASN A 258 15.78 -14.97 2.45
N GLN A 259 15.99 -15.94 1.56
CA GLN A 259 16.94 -17.03 1.74
C GLN A 259 18.33 -16.67 1.21
N VAL A 260 19.35 -17.37 1.69
CA VAL A 260 20.72 -17.23 1.15
C VAL A 260 20.72 -17.68 -0.32
N GLY A 261 21.30 -16.88 -1.21
CA GLY A 261 21.27 -17.13 -2.66
C GLY A 261 19.93 -16.86 -3.34
N GLY A 262 18.91 -16.43 -2.60
CA GLY A 262 17.58 -16.10 -3.11
C GLY A 262 17.41 -14.61 -3.40
N PHE A 263 16.17 -14.12 -3.25
CA PHE A 263 15.85 -12.70 -3.44
C PHE A 263 15.41 -12.04 -2.13
N GLU A 264 15.78 -10.77 -1.98
CA GLU A 264 15.39 -9.94 -0.82
C GLU A 264 13.96 -9.42 -0.96
N CYS A 265 13.30 -9.16 0.17
CA CYS A 265 11.96 -8.58 0.16
C CYS A 265 11.91 -7.31 -0.68
N PRO A 266 11.00 -7.23 -1.66
CA PRO A 266 10.95 -6.04 -2.50
C PRO A 266 10.18 -4.90 -1.83
N GLY A 267 9.61 -5.13 -0.64
CA GLY A 267 8.85 -4.14 0.13
C GLY A 267 9.65 -3.54 1.29
N CYS A 268 9.89 -4.33 2.33
CA CYS A 268 10.37 -3.87 3.64
C CYS A 268 11.90 -3.97 3.78
N ALA A 269 12.55 -2.98 4.42
CA ALA A 269 14.00 -2.96 4.68
C ALA A 269 14.41 -3.59 6.02
N TRP A 270 13.56 -4.43 6.63
CA TRP A 270 13.93 -5.12 7.85
C TRP A 270 15.01 -6.18 7.56
N PRO A 271 16.15 -6.19 8.29
CA PRO A 271 17.26 -7.12 8.04
C PRO A 271 16.88 -8.59 8.12
N ASN A 272 17.55 -9.41 7.31
CA ASN A 272 17.55 -10.86 7.48
C ASN A 272 18.43 -11.29 8.66
N PRO A 273 18.00 -12.29 9.46
CA PRO A 273 18.83 -12.86 10.52
C PRO A 273 20.22 -13.23 10.02
N ASP A 274 21.23 -12.93 10.85
CA ASP A 274 22.62 -13.27 10.56
C ASP A 274 22.84 -14.78 10.64
N LYS A 275 22.12 -15.50 11.50
CA LYS A 275 22.24 -16.95 11.68
C LYS A 275 20.86 -17.59 11.74
N ASN A 276 20.79 -18.88 11.40
CA ASN A 276 19.59 -19.71 11.54
C ASN A 276 18.35 -19.10 10.87
N ARG A 277 18.43 -18.75 9.58
CA ARG A 277 17.28 -18.25 8.82
C ARG A 277 16.20 -19.32 8.76
N SER A 278 14.97 -18.91 9.07
CA SER A 278 13.81 -19.78 8.94
C SER A 278 13.54 -20.13 7.48
N HIS A 279 12.97 -21.31 7.23
CA HIS A 279 12.47 -21.66 5.88
C HIS A 279 11.29 -20.76 5.46
N PHE A 280 10.64 -20.08 6.42
CA PHE A 280 9.55 -19.14 6.21
C PHE A 280 9.93 -17.73 6.69
N GLU A 281 11.06 -17.22 6.22
CA GLU A 281 11.62 -15.94 6.66
C GLU A 281 10.93 -14.71 6.02
N PHE A 282 9.61 -14.74 5.91
CA PHE A 282 8.78 -13.66 5.39
C PHE A 282 7.54 -13.44 6.25
N CYS A 283 7.01 -12.21 6.21
CA CYS A 283 5.75 -11.85 6.86
C CYS A 283 4.61 -11.78 5.86
N GLU A 284 3.38 -11.69 6.35
CA GLU A 284 2.19 -11.62 5.48
C GLU A 284 2.20 -10.44 4.52
N ASN A 285 2.59 -9.24 4.98
CA ASN A 285 2.71 -8.09 4.06
C ASN A 285 3.85 -8.25 3.07
N GLY A 286 4.92 -8.98 3.44
CA GLY A 286 5.96 -9.41 2.50
C GLY A 286 5.40 -10.36 1.44
N ALA A 287 4.63 -11.36 1.86
CA ALA A 287 3.97 -12.32 0.96
C ALA A 287 3.00 -11.62 0.01
N LYS A 288 2.15 -10.70 0.49
CA LYS A 288 1.24 -9.91 -0.35
C LYS A 288 1.99 -9.08 -1.39
N ASN A 289 3.06 -8.39 -0.97
CA ASN A 289 3.85 -7.57 -1.89
C ASN A 289 4.56 -8.43 -2.95
N VAL A 290 5.15 -9.56 -2.56
CA VAL A 290 5.75 -10.52 -3.50
C VAL A 290 4.70 -11.15 -4.42
N SER A 291 3.52 -11.47 -3.90
CA SER A 291 2.42 -12.03 -4.70
C SER A 291 1.93 -11.03 -5.76
N ALA A 292 1.74 -9.78 -5.37
CA ALA A 292 1.32 -8.70 -6.26
C ALA A 292 2.36 -8.41 -7.34
N GLU A 293 3.65 -8.54 -7.01
CA GLU A 293 4.76 -8.40 -7.96
C GLU A 293 4.88 -9.62 -8.88
N ALA A 294 4.80 -10.84 -8.34
CA ALA A 294 5.02 -12.09 -9.08
C ALA A 294 3.75 -12.66 -9.75
N THR A 295 2.66 -11.87 -9.78
CA THR A 295 1.35 -12.24 -10.34
C THR A 295 1.49 -12.78 -11.76
N THR A 296 0.64 -13.74 -12.13
CA THR A 296 0.55 -14.27 -13.49
C THR A 296 -0.27 -13.41 -14.44
N ARG A 297 -0.99 -12.41 -13.92
CA ARG A 297 -1.74 -11.44 -14.73
C ARG A 297 -0.77 -10.51 -15.45
N ILE A 298 -1.05 -10.24 -16.72
CA ILE A 298 -0.24 -9.35 -17.56
C ILE A 298 -1.13 -8.33 -18.27
N ILE A 299 -0.55 -7.16 -18.54
CA ILE A 299 -1.16 -6.07 -19.30
C ILE A 299 -0.43 -5.99 -20.64
N THR A 300 -1.15 -6.32 -21.72
CA THR A 300 -0.65 -6.26 -23.11
C THR A 300 -1.10 -4.98 -23.81
N SER A 301 -0.61 -4.73 -25.02
CA SER A 301 -1.13 -3.65 -25.87
C SER A 301 -2.63 -3.72 -26.14
N GLU A 302 -3.28 -4.89 -26.08
CA GLU A 302 -4.74 -5.01 -26.21
C GLU A 302 -5.49 -4.31 -25.08
N PHE A 303 -5.00 -4.40 -23.84
CA PHE A 303 -5.57 -3.67 -22.71
C PHE A 303 -5.58 -2.16 -22.96
N PHE A 304 -4.45 -1.63 -23.44
CA PHE A 304 -4.31 -0.20 -23.72
C PHE A 304 -5.07 0.28 -24.97
N ARG A 305 -5.47 -0.64 -25.87
CA ARG A 305 -6.42 -0.33 -26.94
C ARG A 305 -7.87 -0.27 -26.45
N LYS A 306 -8.21 -1.09 -25.45
CA LYS A 306 -9.55 -1.14 -24.85
C LYS A 306 -9.81 0.04 -23.91
N TRP A 307 -8.81 0.42 -23.13
CA TRP A 307 -8.97 1.40 -22.05
C TRP A 307 -8.27 2.72 -22.36
N SER A 308 -9.06 3.80 -22.45
CA SER A 308 -8.49 5.13 -22.55
C SER A 308 -7.88 5.56 -21.21
N VAL A 309 -6.98 6.55 -21.26
CA VAL A 309 -6.44 7.18 -20.04
C VAL A 309 -7.57 7.75 -19.19
N GLN A 310 -8.58 8.36 -19.82
CA GLN A 310 -9.71 8.97 -19.12
C GLN A 310 -10.57 7.93 -18.41
N ASP A 311 -10.82 6.77 -19.03
CA ASP A 311 -11.58 5.69 -18.39
C ASP A 311 -10.82 5.14 -17.17
N MET A 312 -9.52 4.93 -17.30
CA MET A 312 -8.68 4.48 -16.20
C MET A 312 -8.55 5.52 -15.08
N LEU A 313 -8.68 6.82 -15.37
CA LEU A 313 -8.67 7.86 -14.33
C LEU A 313 -9.89 7.80 -13.41
N LEU A 314 -10.98 7.16 -13.84
CA LEU A 314 -12.20 6.95 -13.06
C LEU A 314 -12.16 5.70 -12.17
N THR A 315 -11.08 4.91 -12.23
CA THR A 315 -10.92 3.70 -11.42
C THR A 315 -10.02 3.94 -10.21
N SER A 316 -10.08 3.03 -9.23
CA SER A 316 -9.29 3.15 -8.01
C SER A 316 -7.83 2.76 -8.24
N GLY A 317 -6.93 3.24 -7.38
CA GLY A 317 -5.54 2.77 -7.36
C GLY A 317 -5.43 1.26 -7.09
N TYR A 318 -6.38 0.70 -6.33
CA TYR A 318 -6.50 -0.74 -6.12
C TYR A 318 -6.79 -1.46 -7.44
N TRP A 319 -7.76 -1.00 -8.22
CA TRP A 319 -8.10 -1.57 -9.52
C TRP A 319 -6.92 -1.57 -10.49
N LEU A 320 -6.20 -0.43 -10.61
CA LEU A 320 -5.03 -0.31 -11.49
C LEU A 320 -3.96 -1.36 -11.17
N GLU A 321 -3.71 -1.60 -9.88
CA GLU A 321 -2.78 -2.63 -9.42
C GLU A 321 -3.29 -4.04 -9.72
N GLN A 322 -4.60 -4.30 -9.75
CA GLN A 322 -5.13 -5.64 -10.01
C GLN A 322 -5.01 -6.09 -11.47
N GLN A 323 -4.70 -5.19 -12.42
CA GLN A 323 -4.64 -5.49 -13.86
C GLN A 323 -3.43 -6.35 -14.26
N GLY A 324 -2.36 -6.38 -13.45
CA GLY A 324 -1.20 -7.24 -13.67
C GLY A 324 0.09 -6.52 -14.06
N ARG A 325 1.04 -7.27 -14.61
CA ARG A 325 2.39 -6.80 -14.98
C ARG A 325 2.44 -6.16 -16.37
N LEU A 326 3.15 -5.04 -16.49
CA LEU A 326 3.44 -4.40 -17.77
C LEU A 326 4.47 -5.23 -18.55
N THR A 327 4.25 -5.46 -19.85
CA THR A 327 5.06 -6.42 -20.64
C THR A 327 5.83 -5.84 -21.82
N GLU A 328 5.42 -4.69 -22.36
CA GLU A 328 6.07 -4.01 -23.49
C GLU A 328 6.04 -2.48 -23.31
N PRO A 329 6.98 -1.71 -23.91
CA PRO A 329 6.97 -0.26 -23.80
C PRO A 329 5.74 0.37 -24.47
N MET A 330 5.16 1.38 -23.82
CA MET A 330 3.97 2.06 -24.30
C MET A 330 4.19 3.56 -24.39
N LEU A 331 3.61 4.21 -25.40
CA LEU A 331 3.62 5.64 -25.66
C LEU A 331 2.19 6.19 -25.62
N LEU A 332 1.98 7.24 -24.83
CA LEU A 332 0.86 8.16 -25.00
C LEU A 332 1.40 9.37 -25.75
N ASP A 333 1.00 9.51 -27.02
CA ASP A 333 1.39 10.65 -27.84
C ASP A 333 0.57 11.90 -27.47
N GLU A 334 1.01 13.07 -27.91
CA GLU A 334 0.35 14.34 -27.65
C GLU A 334 -1.08 14.32 -28.20
N ASN A 335 -2.04 14.67 -27.33
CA ASN A 335 -3.48 14.61 -27.59
C ASN A 335 -4.06 13.20 -27.84
N ALA A 336 -3.27 12.14 -27.71
CA ALA A 336 -3.80 10.77 -27.78
C ALA A 336 -4.64 10.44 -26.54
N THR A 337 -5.68 9.63 -26.73
CA THR A 337 -6.54 9.15 -25.64
C THR A 337 -6.11 7.78 -25.10
N HIS A 338 -5.32 7.03 -25.87
CA HIS A 338 -4.90 5.67 -25.59
C HIS A 338 -3.39 5.52 -25.73
N TYR A 339 -2.79 4.68 -24.90
CA TYR A 339 -1.42 4.24 -25.04
C TYR A 339 -1.26 3.29 -26.24
N GLN A 340 -0.19 3.45 -27.00
CA GLN A 340 0.17 2.60 -28.14
C GLN A 340 1.54 1.94 -27.91
N PRO A 341 1.76 0.71 -28.37
CA PRO A 341 3.05 0.05 -28.22
C PRO A 341 4.14 0.82 -28.97
N VAL A 342 5.33 0.89 -28.39
CA VAL A 342 6.52 1.53 -28.99
C VAL A 342 7.74 0.63 -28.82
N SER A 343 8.66 0.66 -29.77
CA SER A 343 9.89 -0.12 -29.63
C SER A 343 10.79 0.47 -28.53
N TRP A 344 11.64 -0.36 -27.92
CA TRP A 344 12.64 0.11 -26.96
C TRP A 344 13.57 1.18 -27.55
N ASN A 345 13.99 1.00 -28.81
CA ASN A 345 14.88 1.94 -29.46
C ASN A 345 14.19 3.30 -29.67
N ASP A 346 12.95 3.31 -30.18
CA ASP A 346 12.21 4.55 -30.42
C ASP A 346 11.88 5.27 -29.10
N ALA A 347 11.58 4.51 -28.04
CA ALA A 347 11.39 5.09 -26.71
C ALA A 347 12.68 5.77 -26.20
N PHE A 348 13.85 5.13 -26.33
CA PHE A 348 15.12 5.73 -25.93
C PHE A 348 15.49 6.95 -26.79
N GLN A 349 15.27 6.89 -28.11
CA GLN A 349 15.52 8.03 -28.99
C GLN A 349 14.59 9.21 -28.70
N MET A 350 13.33 8.95 -28.33
CA MET A 350 12.40 10.00 -27.90
C MET A 350 12.86 10.68 -26.61
N ILE A 351 13.28 9.89 -25.61
CA ILE A 351 13.83 10.41 -24.35
C ILE A 351 15.07 11.26 -24.62
N ALA A 352 16.00 10.75 -25.42
CA ALA A 352 17.21 11.44 -25.80
C ALA A 352 16.92 12.77 -26.51
N LYS A 353 15.98 12.78 -27.46
CA LYS A 353 15.56 13.99 -28.17
C LYS A 353 15.01 15.05 -27.22
N GLU A 354 14.11 14.68 -26.31
CA GLU A 354 13.53 15.62 -25.35
C GLU A 354 14.61 16.18 -24.41
N LEU A 355 15.48 15.33 -23.86
CA LEU A 355 16.56 15.76 -22.97
C LEU A 355 17.61 16.65 -23.67
N LYS A 356 17.99 16.32 -24.91
CA LYS A 356 18.92 17.13 -25.73
C LYS A 356 18.30 18.48 -26.16
N SER A 357 16.98 18.60 -26.15
CA SER A 357 16.26 19.84 -26.53
C SER A 357 16.09 20.83 -25.37
N LEU A 358 16.52 20.48 -24.15
CA LEU A 358 16.42 21.35 -23.00
C LEU A 358 17.47 22.48 -23.08
N ASP A 359 17.07 23.68 -22.69
CA ASP A 359 17.97 24.83 -22.64
C ASP A 359 18.95 24.72 -21.46
N ASN A 360 18.52 24.00 -20.41
CA ASN A 360 19.30 23.72 -19.22
C ASN A 360 18.97 22.31 -18.68
N PRO A 361 19.97 21.46 -18.35
CA PRO A 361 19.72 20.13 -17.77
C PRO A 361 18.84 20.14 -16.50
N ASN A 362 18.81 21.25 -15.75
CA ASN A 362 17.97 21.40 -14.55
C ASN A 362 16.48 21.53 -14.86
N GLU A 363 16.08 21.62 -16.13
CA GLU A 363 14.68 21.50 -16.57
C GLU A 363 14.19 20.04 -16.59
N ALA A 364 15.06 19.07 -16.28
CA ALA A 364 14.71 17.68 -16.08
C ALA A 364 14.79 17.26 -14.61
N VAL A 365 13.92 16.34 -14.21
CA VAL A 365 13.87 15.73 -12.88
C VAL A 365 13.88 14.21 -13.00
N PHE A 366 14.69 13.58 -12.14
CA PHE A 366 14.96 12.13 -12.17
C PHE A 366 14.60 11.51 -10.82
N TYR A 367 13.35 11.09 -10.66
CA TYR A 367 12.85 10.53 -9.40
C TYR A 367 13.27 9.07 -9.24
N ALA A 368 13.72 8.69 -8.04
CA ALA A 368 14.03 7.29 -7.70
C ALA A 368 13.24 6.73 -6.52
N SER A 369 12.72 5.51 -6.69
CA SER A 369 12.07 4.73 -5.64
C SER A 369 13.11 4.07 -4.72
N GLY A 370 12.83 4.02 -3.41
CA GLY A 370 13.65 3.27 -2.45
C GLY A 370 13.58 1.75 -2.63
N ARG A 371 12.87 1.26 -3.65
CA ARG A 371 12.90 -0.13 -4.10
C ARG A 371 14.05 -0.38 -5.06
N THR A 372 14.60 0.61 -5.76
CA THR A 372 15.67 0.44 -6.75
C THR A 372 16.92 -0.18 -6.13
N SER A 373 17.62 -1.07 -6.85
CA SER A 373 18.84 -1.71 -6.35
C SER A 373 20.04 -0.74 -6.24
N ASN A 374 21.12 -1.17 -5.57
CA ASN A 374 22.32 -0.35 -5.46
C ASN A 374 22.97 -0.08 -6.83
N GLU A 375 22.98 -1.08 -7.72
CA GLU A 375 23.52 -0.98 -9.08
C GLU A 375 22.68 -0.02 -9.93
N ALA A 376 21.35 -0.18 -9.93
CA ALA A 376 20.47 0.70 -10.68
C ALA A 376 20.51 2.14 -10.14
N ALA A 377 20.54 2.33 -8.81
CA ALA A 377 20.66 3.66 -8.21
C ALA A 377 21.98 4.36 -8.56
N PHE A 378 23.10 3.62 -8.56
CA PHE A 378 24.41 4.15 -8.95
C PHE A 378 24.44 4.54 -10.44
N LEU A 379 23.93 3.68 -11.31
CA LEU A 379 23.91 3.96 -12.74
C LEU A 379 22.98 5.12 -13.08
N TYR A 380 21.84 5.22 -12.40
CA TYR A 380 20.88 6.30 -12.57
C TYR A 380 21.49 7.65 -12.19
N GLN A 381 22.14 7.74 -11.03
CA GLN A 381 22.78 8.99 -10.62
C GLN A 381 23.95 9.38 -11.54
N LEU A 382 24.69 8.39 -12.06
CA LEU A 382 25.80 8.64 -12.99
C LEU A 382 25.28 9.24 -14.29
N PHE A 383 24.22 8.66 -14.87
CA PHE A 383 23.57 9.19 -16.07
C PHE A 383 23.12 10.64 -15.87
N VAL A 384 22.45 10.93 -14.76
CA VAL A 384 21.88 12.25 -14.47
C VAL A 384 22.94 13.31 -14.25
N ARG A 385 24.03 12.96 -13.53
CA ARG A 385 25.15 13.88 -13.32
C ARG A 385 25.95 14.10 -14.59
N ALA A 386 26.15 13.07 -15.40
CA ALA A 386 26.80 13.19 -16.71
C ALA A 386 25.95 14.00 -17.71
N LEU A 387 24.62 14.06 -17.54
CA LEU A 387 23.74 14.98 -18.27
C LEU A 387 23.92 16.44 -17.82
N GLY A 388 24.40 16.68 -16.60
CA GLY A 388 24.70 18.01 -16.08
C GLY A 388 23.69 18.55 -15.05
N THR A 389 22.95 17.68 -14.36
CA THR A 389 22.06 18.11 -13.24
C THR A 389 22.24 17.24 -11.99
N ASN A 390 21.84 17.78 -10.84
CA ASN A 390 21.72 17.06 -9.57
C ASN A 390 20.25 16.80 -9.16
N ASN A 391 19.28 17.05 -10.04
CA ASN A 391 17.84 16.87 -9.75
C ASN A 391 17.43 15.40 -9.59
N LEU A 392 17.81 14.81 -8.45
CA LEU A 392 17.62 13.41 -8.06
C LEU A 392 16.71 13.28 -6.82
N PRO A 393 15.47 13.81 -6.86
CA PRO A 393 14.54 13.61 -5.76
C PRO A 393 14.23 12.13 -5.59
N ASN A 394 13.96 11.68 -4.37
CA ASN A 394 13.69 10.27 -4.14
C ASN A 394 12.77 10.02 -2.96
N SER A 395 12.30 8.77 -2.84
CA SER A 395 11.30 8.40 -1.83
C SER A 395 11.72 8.67 -0.38
N ALA A 396 13.02 8.87 -0.08
CA ALA A 396 13.47 9.23 1.26
C ALA A 396 13.00 10.62 1.67
N ASN A 397 12.90 11.56 0.72
CA ASN A 397 12.43 12.94 0.94
C ASN A 397 11.00 12.96 1.54
N LEU A 398 10.17 11.98 1.17
CA LEU A 398 8.78 11.86 1.63
C LEU A 398 8.62 11.06 2.92
N CYS A 399 9.71 10.57 3.51
CA CYS A 399 9.65 9.50 4.51
C CYS A 399 10.58 9.78 5.69
N HIS A 400 11.88 9.68 5.45
CA HIS A 400 12.87 9.41 6.49
C HIS A 400 14.09 10.34 6.41
N GLU A 401 14.03 11.32 5.50
CA GLU A 401 14.93 12.47 5.43
C GLU A 401 15.12 13.17 6.79
N PRO A 402 14.06 13.39 7.62
CA PRO A 402 14.24 14.02 8.93
C PRO A 402 15.13 13.20 9.86
N SER A 403 15.02 11.87 9.88
CA SER A 403 15.92 11.06 10.71
C SER A 403 17.36 11.12 10.20
N GLY A 404 17.58 11.17 8.88
CA GLY A 404 18.92 11.32 8.31
C GLY A 404 19.57 12.62 8.77
N LYS A 405 18.86 13.74 8.65
CA LYS A 405 19.35 15.06 9.07
C LYS A 405 19.55 15.15 10.59
N ALA A 406 18.55 14.77 11.39
CA ALA A 406 18.63 14.83 12.85
C ALA A 406 19.79 13.99 13.40
N LEU A 407 19.98 12.77 12.91
CA LEU A 407 21.09 11.91 13.36
C LEU A 407 22.45 12.38 12.85
N THR A 408 22.52 13.00 11.68
CA THR A 408 23.78 13.63 11.22
C THR A 408 24.14 14.83 12.08
N MET A 409 23.16 15.67 12.43
CA MET A 409 23.37 16.82 13.31
C MET A 409 23.77 16.39 14.74
N SER A 410 23.12 15.36 15.29
CA SER A 410 23.36 14.92 16.66
C SER A 410 24.53 13.95 16.81
N LEU A 411 24.80 13.07 15.84
CA LEU A 411 25.76 11.97 15.98
C LEU A 411 26.80 11.93 14.84
N GLY A 412 26.64 12.73 13.78
CA GLY A 412 27.51 12.70 12.60
C GLY A 412 27.25 11.53 11.65
N HIS A 413 26.21 10.72 11.88
CA HIS A 413 25.89 9.58 11.01
C HIS A 413 24.39 9.30 10.94
N GLY A 414 23.82 9.40 9.74
CA GLY A 414 22.37 9.34 9.48
C GLY A 414 21.71 7.95 9.44
N LYS A 415 22.29 6.92 10.05
CA LYS A 415 21.81 5.52 9.98
C LYS A 415 21.60 4.90 11.37
N SER A 416 20.91 3.76 11.43
CA SER A 416 20.73 2.98 12.67
C SER A 416 22.07 2.68 13.32
N SER A 417 22.21 2.93 14.63
CA SER A 417 23.45 2.63 15.36
C SER A 417 23.53 1.17 15.83
N ILE A 418 22.45 0.40 15.68
CA ILE A 418 22.32 -0.99 16.16
C ILE A 418 22.09 -1.99 15.02
N THR A 419 22.12 -3.27 15.38
CA THR A 419 21.78 -4.44 14.55
C THR A 419 20.61 -5.23 15.17
N PRO A 420 19.99 -6.20 14.47
CA PRO A 420 18.95 -7.04 15.07
C PRO A 420 19.44 -7.81 16.31
N ASN A 421 20.74 -8.13 16.37
CA ASN A 421 21.35 -8.86 17.49
C ASN A 421 21.42 -8.04 18.79
N ASP A 422 21.12 -6.75 18.74
CA ASP A 422 21.09 -5.88 19.93
C ASP A 422 19.74 -5.97 20.65
N PHE A 423 18.63 -6.28 19.95
CA PHE A 423 17.30 -6.35 20.57
C PHE A 423 17.25 -7.32 21.78
N PRO A 424 17.76 -8.57 21.69
CA PRO A 424 17.73 -9.49 22.83
C PRO A 424 18.65 -9.10 24.01
N LYS A 425 19.48 -8.06 23.84
CA LYS A 425 20.45 -7.58 24.86
C LYS A 425 19.99 -6.29 25.54
N ALA A 426 18.88 -5.70 25.10
CA ALA A 426 18.34 -4.47 25.67
C ALA A 426 17.56 -4.76 26.95
N ASP A 427 17.71 -3.88 27.95
CA ASP A 427 16.88 -3.91 29.17
C ASP A 427 15.59 -3.10 28.98
N ALA A 428 15.63 -2.09 28.11
CA ALA A 428 14.47 -1.32 27.72
C ALA A 428 14.46 -0.95 26.23
N ILE A 429 13.28 -0.97 25.63
CA ILE A 429 13.05 -0.49 24.25
C ILE A 429 11.97 0.58 24.28
N PHE A 430 12.29 1.76 23.78
CA PHE A 430 11.35 2.86 23.58
C PHE A 430 10.95 2.89 22.11
N LEU A 431 9.68 2.64 21.81
CA LEU A 431 9.14 2.53 20.45
C LEU A 431 8.18 3.68 20.19
N PHE A 432 8.61 4.64 19.37
CA PHE A 432 7.89 5.89 19.10
C PHE A 432 7.25 5.91 17.71
N GLY A 433 5.95 6.19 17.66
CA GLY A 433 5.25 6.51 16.40
C GLY A 433 5.35 5.39 15.35
N HIS A 434 5.28 4.13 15.78
CA HIS A 434 5.49 2.97 14.92
C HIS A 434 4.44 1.88 15.15
N ASN A 435 4.04 1.22 14.07
CA ASN A 435 3.14 0.07 14.06
C ASN A 435 3.85 -1.12 13.38
N PRO A 436 4.60 -1.95 14.12
CA PRO A 436 5.35 -3.06 13.54
C PRO A 436 4.47 -4.08 12.82
N GLY A 437 3.24 -4.36 13.28
CA GLY A 437 2.41 -5.42 12.72
C GLY A 437 1.89 -5.17 11.32
N SER A 438 1.68 -3.90 10.96
CA SER A 438 1.36 -3.53 9.58
C SER A 438 2.60 -3.08 8.81
N ASN A 439 3.60 -2.50 9.48
CA ASN A 439 4.72 -1.83 8.80
C ASN A 439 5.97 -2.68 8.63
N HIS A 440 6.37 -3.40 9.68
CA HIS A 440 7.61 -4.18 9.76
C HIS A 440 7.37 -5.47 10.57
N PRO A 441 6.49 -6.39 10.12
CA PRO A 441 6.02 -7.47 11.00
C PRO A 441 7.14 -8.42 11.45
N ARG A 442 8.23 -8.52 10.68
CA ARG A 442 9.43 -9.30 11.04
C ARG A 442 10.16 -8.74 12.27
N MET A 443 10.00 -7.46 12.58
CA MET A 443 10.53 -6.87 13.82
C MET A 443 9.87 -7.47 15.06
N LEU A 444 8.65 -8.00 14.96
CA LEU A 444 7.92 -8.56 16.11
C LEU A 444 8.67 -9.73 16.76
N SER A 445 9.34 -10.58 15.99
CA SER A 445 10.16 -11.65 16.55
C SER A 445 11.38 -11.10 17.30
N SER A 446 11.99 -9.98 16.86
CA SER A 446 13.06 -9.31 17.61
C SER A 446 12.57 -8.68 18.92
N LEU A 447 11.38 -8.05 18.90
CA LEU A 447 10.75 -7.51 20.10
C LEU A 447 10.37 -8.62 21.08
N GLN A 448 9.81 -9.73 20.58
CA GLN A 448 9.45 -10.89 21.38
C GLN A 448 10.70 -11.50 22.05
N ALA A 449 11.79 -11.65 21.30
CA ALA A 449 13.06 -12.15 21.84
C ALA A 449 13.61 -11.24 22.95
N ALA A 450 13.49 -9.92 22.82
CA ALA A 450 13.86 -8.97 23.87
C ALA A 450 13.01 -9.14 25.13
N VAL A 451 11.67 -9.19 25.00
CA VAL A 451 10.76 -9.37 26.14
C VAL A 451 11.04 -10.67 26.89
N ARG A 452 11.33 -11.76 26.18
CA ARG A 452 11.69 -13.05 26.79
C ARG A 452 13.00 -13.03 27.56
N LYS A 453 13.87 -12.06 27.28
CA LYS A 453 15.11 -11.80 28.03
C LYS A 453 14.92 -10.79 29.16
N GLY A 454 13.69 -10.37 29.43
CA GLY A 454 13.35 -9.44 30.51
C GLY A 454 13.31 -7.97 30.11
N CYS A 455 13.44 -7.66 28.80
CA CYS A 455 13.38 -6.30 28.30
C CYS A 455 11.99 -5.66 28.52
N LYS A 456 11.96 -4.44 29.07
CA LYS A 456 10.74 -3.63 29.18
C LYS A 456 10.51 -2.76 27.94
N ILE A 457 9.38 -2.94 27.26
CA ILE A 457 9.00 -2.12 26.10
C ILE A 457 8.07 -0.99 26.52
N VAL A 458 8.45 0.25 26.23
CA VAL A 458 7.58 1.44 26.29
C VAL A 458 7.13 1.77 24.88
N ALA A 459 5.85 1.53 24.60
CA ALA A 459 5.25 1.80 23.30
C ALA A 459 4.51 3.15 23.33
N VAL A 460 4.86 4.06 22.42
CA VAL A 460 4.30 5.41 22.31
C VAL A 460 3.63 5.55 20.95
N ASN A 461 2.30 5.57 20.92
CA ASN A 461 1.53 5.68 19.68
C ASN A 461 0.10 6.20 19.98
N PRO A 462 -0.44 7.19 19.23
CA PRO A 462 -1.77 7.73 19.50
C PRO A 462 -2.92 6.71 19.41
N MET A 463 -2.78 5.69 18.55
CA MET A 463 -3.79 4.64 18.35
C MET A 463 -3.33 3.31 18.95
N PRO A 464 -4.19 2.57 19.65
CA PRO A 464 -3.89 1.20 20.06
C PRO A 464 -3.67 0.30 18.84
N GLU A 465 -2.44 -0.20 18.70
CA GLU A 465 -2.05 -1.12 17.64
C GLU A 465 -1.90 -2.54 18.18
N ALA A 466 -2.58 -3.50 17.55
CA ALA A 466 -2.57 -4.91 17.95
C ALA A 466 -1.15 -5.46 18.18
N SER A 467 -0.22 -5.09 17.30
CA SER A 467 1.16 -5.57 17.31
C SER A 467 2.05 -5.00 18.40
N LEU A 468 1.60 -3.95 19.09
CA LEU A 468 2.30 -3.40 20.26
C LEU A 468 1.77 -4.02 21.56
N MET A 469 0.54 -4.54 21.54
CA MET A 469 -0.07 -5.22 22.68
C MET A 469 0.40 -6.68 22.75
N GLY A 470 0.23 -7.45 21.67
CA GLY A 470 0.51 -8.88 21.65
C GLY A 470 1.04 -9.38 20.31
N PHE A 471 1.83 -10.46 20.37
CA PHE A 471 2.32 -11.16 19.19
C PHE A 471 2.22 -12.68 19.34
N ALA A 472 1.54 -13.30 18.38
CA ALA A 472 1.49 -14.75 18.21
C ALA A 472 2.46 -15.13 17.08
N ASP A 473 3.65 -15.61 17.44
CA ASP A 473 4.71 -15.89 16.47
C ASP A 473 4.35 -17.13 15.63
N PRO A 474 4.13 -17.01 14.30
CA PRO A 474 3.77 -18.13 13.46
C PRO A 474 4.86 -19.21 13.38
N GLN A 475 6.10 -18.89 13.75
CA GLN A 475 7.22 -19.84 13.76
C GLN A 475 7.17 -20.77 14.98
N GLU A 476 6.28 -20.54 15.95
CA GLU A 476 6.19 -21.34 17.16
C GLU A 476 4.95 -22.20 17.24
N ALA A 477 5.14 -23.49 17.53
CA ALA A 477 4.06 -24.45 17.76
C ALA A 477 3.00 -23.97 18.78
N SER A 478 3.42 -23.19 19.78
CA SER A 478 2.52 -22.72 20.83
C SER A 478 1.52 -21.65 20.36
N SER A 479 1.84 -20.89 19.31
CA SER A 479 0.95 -19.87 18.73
C SER A 479 -0.24 -20.49 18.01
N TYR A 480 -0.10 -21.74 17.51
CA TYR A 480 -1.21 -22.52 16.94
C TYR A 480 -2.25 -22.91 17.99
N LEU A 481 -1.88 -22.87 19.28
CA LEU A 481 -2.77 -23.09 20.42
C LEU A 481 -3.30 -21.76 21.01
N GLY A 482 -3.12 -20.64 20.30
CA GLY A 482 -3.59 -19.31 20.71
C GLY A 482 -2.73 -18.61 21.75
N LYS A 483 -1.53 -19.13 22.08
CA LYS A 483 -0.61 -18.42 22.98
C LYS A 483 -0.02 -17.18 22.30
N GLN A 484 0.02 -16.08 23.03
CA GLN A 484 0.57 -14.81 22.58
C GLN A 484 1.58 -14.28 23.60
N THR A 485 2.64 -13.62 23.12
CA THR A 485 3.54 -12.87 23.99
C THR A 485 3.03 -11.44 24.12
N LYS A 486 2.78 -10.97 25.35
CA LYS A 486 2.52 -9.55 25.62
C LYS A 486 3.79 -8.75 25.36
N LEU A 487 3.72 -7.71 24.54
CA LEU A 487 4.89 -6.94 24.12
C LEU A 487 5.09 -5.68 24.96
N ALA A 488 4.21 -4.69 24.82
CA ALA A 488 4.30 -3.46 25.59
C ALA A 488 4.14 -3.72 27.09
N HIS A 489 5.11 -3.23 27.86
CA HIS A 489 5.05 -3.17 29.32
C HIS A 489 4.28 -1.94 29.75
N LEU A 490 4.58 -0.81 29.12
CA LEU A 490 3.88 0.46 29.26
C LEU A 490 3.44 0.94 27.88
N TYR A 491 2.18 1.35 27.75
CA TYR A 491 1.61 1.89 26.52
C TYR A 491 1.16 3.33 26.77
N LEU A 492 1.70 4.28 26.00
CA LEU A 492 1.41 5.70 26.11
C LEU A 492 0.73 6.18 24.83
N GLN A 493 -0.44 6.81 24.98
CA GLN A 493 -1.22 7.40 23.88
C GLN A 493 -1.13 8.92 23.90
N PRO A 494 -0.08 9.51 23.29
CA PRO A 494 0.05 10.96 23.25
C PRO A 494 -1.01 11.56 22.31
N LYS A 495 -1.27 12.86 22.46
CA LYS A 495 -1.86 13.66 21.39
C LYS A 495 -0.93 13.61 20.17
N ILE A 496 -1.50 13.72 18.98
CA ILE A 496 -0.70 13.86 17.75
C ILE A 496 0.27 15.03 17.91
N ASN A 497 1.55 14.79 17.59
CA ASN A 497 2.67 15.73 17.75
C ASN A 497 3.08 16.04 19.22
N GLY A 498 2.54 15.32 20.21
CA GLY A 498 2.89 15.47 21.62
C GLY A 498 4.20 14.75 22.04
N ASP A 499 4.89 14.08 21.12
CA ASP A 499 6.04 13.22 21.39
C ASP A 499 7.22 13.98 22.03
N MET A 500 7.54 15.18 21.53
CA MET A 500 8.63 16.01 22.08
C MET A 500 8.36 16.37 23.54
N ALA A 501 7.11 16.73 23.88
CA ALA A 501 6.72 17.05 25.26
C ALA A 501 6.81 15.82 26.17
N LEU A 502 6.39 14.65 25.69
CA LEU A 502 6.52 13.40 26.45
C LEU A 502 8.00 13.11 26.77
N ILE A 503 8.87 13.15 25.77
CA ILE A 503 10.30 12.85 25.95
C ILE A 503 10.95 13.88 26.87
N ARG A 504 10.63 15.17 26.69
CA ARG A 504 11.11 16.24 27.58
C ARG A 504 10.66 16.04 29.01
N GLY A 505 9.43 15.61 29.22
CA GLY A 505 8.90 15.27 30.54
C GLY A 505 9.61 14.08 31.16
N MET A 506 9.94 13.06 30.37
CA MET A 506 10.77 11.94 30.85
C MET A 506 12.14 12.45 31.29
N VAL A 507 12.79 13.30 30.49
CA VAL A 507 14.10 13.88 30.84
C VAL A 507 13.99 14.76 32.09
N LYS A 508 12.92 15.54 32.24
CA LYS A 508 12.67 16.31 33.46
C LYS A 508 12.58 15.41 34.70
N ALA A 509 11.80 14.32 34.63
CA ALA A 509 11.72 13.34 35.71
C ALA A 509 13.07 12.67 36.01
N ILE A 510 13.89 12.39 34.99
CA ILE A 510 15.24 11.84 35.16
C ILE A 510 16.15 12.83 35.88
N LEU A 511 16.14 14.10 35.50
CA LEU A 511 16.93 15.15 36.16
C LEU A 511 16.49 15.37 37.61
N GLU A 512 15.17 15.43 37.87
CA GLU A 512 14.62 15.51 39.23
C GLU A 512 14.95 14.27 40.08
N ALA A 513 15.15 13.11 39.46
CA ALA A 513 15.65 11.92 40.15
C ALA A 513 17.15 12.01 40.42
N GLU A 514 17.96 12.46 39.45
CA GLU A 514 19.40 12.68 39.60
C GLU A 514 19.68 13.64 40.78
N ASP A 515 18.95 14.75 40.87
CA ASP A 515 19.11 15.72 41.95
C ASP A 515 18.77 15.14 43.34
N ARG A 516 17.95 14.08 43.40
CA ARG A 516 17.54 13.43 44.67
C ARG A 516 18.45 12.29 45.10
N VAL A 517 18.89 11.44 44.17
CA VAL A 517 19.63 10.20 44.50
C VAL A 517 21.04 10.14 43.93
N GLY A 518 21.36 10.96 42.93
CA GLY A 518 22.63 10.95 42.20
C GLY A 518 22.89 9.67 41.39
N ASN A 519 23.93 9.71 40.54
CA ASN A 519 24.46 8.54 39.81
C ASN A 519 23.47 7.84 38.84
N ILE A 520 22.46 8.55 38.34
CA ILE A 520 21.57 8.06 37.28
C ILE A 520 22.15 8.37 35.90
N LEU A 521 22.67 9.58 35.73
CA LEU A 521 23.33 10.05 34.51
C LEU A 521 24.73 9.45 34.35
N ASP A 522 25.13 9.21 33.10
CA ASP A 522 26.50 8.78 32.76
C ASP A 522 27.39 10.03 32.60
N SER A 523 27.76 10.64 33.74
CA SER A 523 28.54 11.89 33.76
C SER A 523 29.87 11.77 33.01
N ARG A 524 30.50 10.59 33.03
CA ARG A 524 31.72 10.34 32.26
C ARG A 524 31.43 10.41 30.76
N PHE A 525 30.42 9.70 30.28
CA PHE A 525 30.03 9.75 28.87
C PHE A 525 29.68 11.16 28.43
N ILE A 526 28.87 11.88 29.23
CA ILE A 526 28.45 13.25 28.94
C ILE A 526 29.68 14.16 28.77
N ASN A 527 30.63 14.12 29.71
CA ASN A 527 31.81 14.99 29.66
C ASN A 527 32.78 14.63 28.52
N GLU A 528 33.03 13.33 28.31
CA GLU A 528 34.01 12.86 27.32
C GLU A 528 33.46 12.94 25.87
N TYR A 529 32.20 12.53 25.65
CA TYR A 529 31.67 12.24 24.31
C TYR A 529 30.58 13.19 23.83
N THR A 530 30.15 14.18 24.63
CA THR A 530 29.04 15.06 24.26
C THR A 530 29.36 16.54 24.38
N SER A 531 28.58 17.35 23.67
CA SER A 531 28.57 18.82 23.75
C SER A 531 27.13 19.33 23.92
N GLY A 532 26.95 20.46 24.60
CA GLY A 532 25.65 21.15 24.73
C GLY A 532 24.74 20.68 25.87
N PHE A 533 25.19 19.77 26.73
CA PHE A 533 24.36 19.20 27.82
C PHE A 533 23.81 20.27 28.77
N GLU A 534 24.62 21.20 29.28
CA GLU A 534 24.17 22.21 30.24
C GLU A 534 23.06 23.10 29.68
N ALA A 535 23.20 23.56 28.44
CA ALA A 535 22.18 24.38 27.80
C ALA A 535 20.85 23.62 27.61
N TYR A 536 20.93 22.32 27.32
CA TYR A 536 19.75 21.45 27.27
C TYR A 536 19.14 21.21 28.66
N LYS A 537 19.97 20.93 29.68
CA LYS A 537 19.51 20.76 31.08
C LYS A 537 18.70 21.98 31.54
N GLN A 538 19.22 23.18 31.33
CA GLN A 538 18.53 24.43 31.69
C GLN A 538 17.18 24.58 30.94
N ARG A 539 17.13 24.21 29.66
CA ARG A 539 15.88 24.21 28.88
C ARG A 539 14.83 23.29 29.48
N VAL A 540 15.20 22.08 29.88
CA VAL A 540 14.28 21.10 30.47
C VAL A 540 13.79 21.56 31.85
N ILE A 541 14.67 22.13 32.68
CA ILE A 541 14.29 22.68 34.00
C ILE A 541 13.27 23.81 33.83
N ALA A 542 13.48 24.70 32.86
CA ALA A 542 12.60 25.83 32.58
C ALA A 542 11.23 25.44 32.01
N THR A 543 11.06 24.23 31.46
CA THR A 543 9.77 23.78 30.92
C THR A 543 8.88 23.25 32.05
N SER A 544 7.66 23.80 32.20
CA SER A 544 6.77 23.47 33.33
C SER A 544 6.14 22.07 33.18
N TRP A 545 5.75 21.44 34.29
CA TRP A 545 5.06 20.15 34.24
C TRP A 545 3.67 20.27 33.60
N GLU A 546 3.00 21.39 33.83
CA GLU A 546 1.70 21.73 33.28
C GLU A 546 1.73 21.78 31.75
N GLU A 547 2.75 22.44 31.20
CA GLU A 547 2.99 22.51 29.75
C GLU A 547 3.27 21.11 29.17
N LEU A 548 4.13 20.31 29.82
CA LEU A 548 4.51 18.98 29.37
C LEU A 548 3.31 18.00 29.34
N VAL A 549 2.49 18.00 30.39
CA VAL A 549 1.28 17.16 30.48
C VAL A 549 0.24 17.59 29.46
N SER A 550 -0.03 18.90 29.34
CA SER A 550 -1.01 19.43 28.39
C SER A 550 -0.63 19.15 26.93
N ALA A 551 0.65 19.36 26.60
CA ALA A 551 1.19 19.20 25.26
C ALA A 551 1.27 17.74 24.84
N SER A 552 1.78 16.86 25.72
CA SER A 552 1.86 15.42 25.42
C SER A 552 0.48 14.76 25.45
N GLY A 553 -0.45 15.26 26.26
CA GLY A 553 -1.70 14.59 26.60
C GLY A 553 -1.48 13.33 27.46
N ILE A 554 -0.34 13.21 28.14
CA ILE A 554 0.02 12.10 29.02
C ILE A 554 0.08 12.59 30.47
N GLU A 555 -0.50 11.82 31.38
CA GLU A 555 -0.48 12.13 32.80
C GLU A 555 0.95 12.13 33.36
N LYS A 556 1.26 13.06 34.26
CA LYS A 556 2.58 13.19 34.88
C LYS A 556 3.07 11.86 35.49
N SER A 557 2.18 11.09 36.12
CA SER A 557 2.51 9.78 36.70
C SER A 557 3.01 8.77 35.66
N GLN A 558 2.40 8.74 34.48
CA GLN A 558 2.81 7.84 33.39
C GLN A 558 4.14 8.28 32.76
N ILE A 559 4.37 9.60 32.66
CA ILE A 559 5.67 10.14 32.22
C ILE A 559 6.78 9.73 33.20
N ILE A 560 6.51 9.85 34.50
CA ILE A 560 7.45 9.42 35.56
C ILE A 560 7.67 7.89 35.51
N GLU A 561 6.65 7.10 35.24
CA GLU A 561 6.79 5.64 35.08
C GLU A 561 7.70 5.28 33.89
N ALA A 562 7.51 5.92 32.73
CA ALA A 562 8.37 5.73 31.57
C ALA A 562 9.83 6.15 31.84
N ALA A 563 10.02 7.29 32.52
CA ALA A 563 11.33 7.73 33.00
C ALA A 563 11.94 6.69 33.96
N GLY A 564 11.15 6.13 34.87
CA GLY A 564 11.56 5.06 35.77
C GLY A 564 12.08 3.84 35.01
N ILE A 565 11.41 3.39 33.95
CA ILE A 565 11.90 2.29 33.11
C ILE A 565 13.27 2.62 32.50
N TYR A 566 13.46 3.85 32.00
CA TYR A 566 14.75 4.31 31.47
C TYR A 566 15.85 4.34 32.53
N ILE A 567 15.55 4.85 33.74
CA ILE A 567 16.50 4.97 34.84
C ILE A 567 17.08 3.61 35.23
N HIS A 568 16.22 2.57 35.31
CA HIS A 568 16.61 1.21 35.71
C HIS A 568 17.31 0.42 34.60
N ALA A 569 17.15 0.81 33.33
CA ALA A 569 17.76 0.12 32.20
C ALA A 569 19.27 0.45 32.11
N LYS A 570 20.12 -0.57 31.93
CA LYS A 570 21.55 -0.36 31.64
C LYS A 570 21.76 -0.15 30.14
N ASN A 571 21.02 -0.89 29.32
CA ASN A 571 21.03 -0.81 27.87
C ASN A 571 19.63 -0.46 27.37
N ALA A 572 19.48 0.73 26.77
CA ALA A 572 18.23 1.16 26.15
C ALA A 572 18.36 1.29 24.64
N ILE A 573 17.31 0.89 23.91
CA ILE A 573 17.15 1.15 22.49
C ILE A 573 16.00 2.14 22.28
N ALA A 574 16.20 3.15 21.43
CA ALA A 574 15.13 3.98 20.92
C ALA A 574 14.86 3.64 19.44
N THR A 575 13.61 3.32 19.12
CA THR A 575 13.16 3.03 17.76
C THR A 575 12.03 3.98 17.36
N TRP A 576 12.01 4.40 16.11
CA TRP A 576 10.91 5.23 15.59
C TRP A 576 10.65 5.02 14.11
N CYS A 577 9.48 5.46 13.67
CA CYS A 577 9.06 5.43 12.27
C CYS A 577 8.30 6.71 11.90
N LEU A 578 7.36 6.61 10.96
CA LEU A 578 6.71 7.77 10.34
C LEU A 578 5.86 8.59 11.30
N GLY A 579 5.44 8.02 12.44
CA GLY A 579 4.78 8.74 13.52
C GLY A 579 5.60 9.90 14.08
N ILE A 580 6.92 9.91 13.85
CA ILE A 580 7.80 10.99 14.27
C ILE A 580 8.27 11.82 13.07
N THR A 581 8.53 11.19 11.91
CA THR A 581 9.15 11.89 10.77
C THR A 581 8.18 12.73 9.95
N HIS A 582 6.87 12.51 10.04
CA HIS A 582 5.86 13.23 9.22
C HIS A 582 5.21 14.39 9.97
N HIS A 583 6.03 15.19 10.64
CA HIS A 583 5.65 16.41 11.38
C HIS A 583 6.52 17.59 10.96
N ARG A 584 6.05 18.82 11.19
CA ARG A 584 6.85 20.03 10.88
C ARG A 584 8.12 20.12 11.74
N ASN A 585 8.00 19.81 13.03
CA ASN A 585 9.07 19.79 14.04
C ASN A 585 9.78 18.42 14.15
N SER A 586 9.72 17.59 13.10
CA SER A 586 10.20 16.20 13.16
C SER A 586 11.69 16.07 13.49
N ILE A 587 12.54 16.97 12.96
CA ILE A 587 13.99 16.91 13.22
C ILE A 587 14.25 17.11 14.71
N GLU A 588 13.69 18.16 15.30
CA GLU A 588 13.93 18.50 16.70
C GLU A 588 13.31 17.48 17.66
N THR A 589 12.17 16.88 17.29
CA THR A 589 11.60 15.74 18.03
C THR A 589 12.56 14.54 18.04
N ILE A 590 13.20 14.22 16.91
CA ILE A 590 14.19 13.13 16.84
C ILE A 590 15.44 13.48 17.64
N ARG A 591 15.86 14.75 17.63
CA ARG A 591 16.99 15.20 18.46
C ARG A 591 16.65 15.13 19.95
N GLU A 592 15.40 15.36 20.36
CA GLU A 592 14.94 15.12 21.73
C GLU A 592 15.03 13.62 22.10
N ILE A 593 14.67 12.70 21.19
CA ILE A 593 14.90 11.26 21.37
C ILE A 593 16.39 10.98 21.58
N VAL A 594 17.26 11.56 20.75
CA VAL A 594 18.72 11.37 20.88
C VAL A 594 19.23 11.93 22.21
N ASN A 595 18.77 13.12 22.63
CA ASN A 595 19.11 13.70 23.93
C ASN A 595 18.84 12.72 25.08
N LEU A 596 17.65 12.10 25.11
CA LEU A 596 17.32 11.07 26.10
C LEU A 596 18.37 9.97 26.11
N MET A 597 18.74 9.43 24.94
CA MET A 597 19.73 8.35 24.82
C MET A 597 21.14 8.75 25.27
N LEU A 598 21.53 10.01 25.08
CA LEU A 598 22.85 10.51 25.49
C LEU A 598 23.01 10.61 27.02
N LEU A 599 21.92 10.82 27.78
CA LEU A 599 21.97 10.99 29.25
C LEU A 599 22.63 9.82 29.99
N LYS A 600 22.45 8.59 29.50
CA LYS A 600 23.06 7.38 30.07
C LYS A 600 24.07 6.74 29.11
N GLY A 601 24.52 7.46 28.10
CA GLY A 601 25.50 6.99 27.11
C GLY A 601 25.06 5.80 26.27
N ASN A 602 23.76 5.68 25.96
CA ASN A 602 23.16 4.56 25.20
C ASN A 602 23.50 4.61 23.70
N ILE A 603 24.77 4.86 23.35
CA ILE A 603 25.32 4.82 22.00
C ILE A 603 26.67 4.07 22.04
N GLY A 604 26.92 3.22 21.04
CA GLY A 604 28.17 2.47 20.92
C GLY A 604 28.39 1.42 22.01
N ARG A 605 27.30 0.77 22.47
CA ARG A 605 27.35 -0.38 23.38
C ARG A 605 26.37 -1.46 22.91
N PRO A 606 26.67 -2.77 23.09
CA PRO A 606 25.72 -3.84 22.74
C PRO A 606 24.38 -3.67 23.45
N GLY A 607 23.28 -3.87 22.73
CA GLY A 607 21.94 -3.74 23.30
C GLY A 607 21.44 -2.31 23.50
N ALA A 608 22.17 -1.29 23.04
CA ALA A 608 21.72 0.10 23.14
C ALA A 608 22.08 0.94 21.92
N GLY A 609 21.18 1.88 21.61
CA GLY A 609 21.33 2.77 20.47
C GLY A 609 20.03 3.27 19.90
N VAL A 610 20.12 3.87 18.72
CA VAL A 610 19.02 4.47 17.98
C VAL A 610 18.75 3.69 16.69
N CYS A 611 17.47 3.45 16.39
CA CYS A 611 17.03 2.68 15.25
C CYS A 611 15.85 3.37 14.53
N PRO A 612 16.12 4.25 13.54
CA PRO A 612 15.09 4.71 12.62
C PRO A 612 14.67 3.53 11.71
N VAL A 613 13.47 3.01 11.91
CA VAL A 613 12.97 1.84 11.18
C VAL A 613 12.48 2.24 9.79
N ARG A 614 13.36 2.11 8.80
CA ARG A 614 13.13 2.52 7.40
C ARG A 614 12.13 1.59 6.69
N GLY A 615 11.23 2.18 5.89
CA GLY A 615 10.19 1.46 5.16
C GLY A 615 10.68 0.69 3.93
N HIS A 616 11.00 1.40 2.84
CA HIS A 616 11.34 0.80 1.54
C HIS A 616 12.64 -0.01 1.57
N SER A 617 12.62 -1.20 0.96
CA SER A 617 13.64 -2.25 1.00
C SER A 617 15.09 -1.81 0.83
N ASN A 618 15.35 -0.79 -0.02
CA ASN A 618 16.70 -0.34 -0.36
C ASN A 618 16.86 1.19 -0.27
N VAL A 619 16.01 1.88 0.50
CA VAL A 619 16.08 3.36 0.58
C VAL A 619 17.44 3.85 1.09
N GLN A 620 18.09 3.06 1.96
CA GLN A 620 19.43 3.36 2.45
C GLN A 620 20.47 3.15 1.35
N GLY A 621 20.43 1.99 0.68
CA GLY A 621 21.38 1.63 -0.36
C GLY A 621 21.33 2.57 -1.56
N MET A 622 20.13 2.96 -1.97
CA MET A 622 19.90 3.98 -3.00
C MET A 622 20.65 5.30 -2.69
N ARG A 623 20.55 5.79 -1.44
CA ARG A 623 21.27 7.02 -1.02
C ARG A 623 22.77 6.78 -0.91
N THR A 624 23.20 5.63 -0.39
CA THR A 624 24.63 5.27 -0.30
C THR A 624 25.28 5.17 -1.69
N SER A 625 24.55 4.67 -2.69
CA SER A 625 24.94 4.62 -4.10
C SER A 625 24.96 6.00 -4.80
N GLY A 626 24.58 7.07 -4.09
CA GLY A 626 24.64 8.44 -4.61
C GLY A 626 23.38 8.96 -5.28
N SER A 627 22.26 8.21 -5.24
CA SER A 627 20.98 8.68 -5.75
C SER A 627 20.31 9.63 -4.73
N GLY A 628 20.78 10.87 -4.75
CA GLY A 628 20.30 11.96 -3.91
C GLY A 628 20.70 13.32 -4.47
N GLU A 629 19.88 14.32 -4.15
CA GLU A 629 19.95 15.69 -4.64
C GLU A 629 21.09 16.52 -4.04
N ASN A 630 21.62 16.09 -2.89
CA ASN A 630 22.66 16.81 -2.15
C ASN A 630 23.73 15.84 -1.62
N MET A 631 24.63 15.42 -2.51
CA MET A 631 25.76 14.53 -2.17
C MET A 631 26.99 15.35 -1.74
N PRO A 632 27.89 14.79 -0.90
CA PRO A 632 29.08 15.51 -0.46
C PRO A 632 30.05 15.75 -1.63
N VAL A 633 30.81 16.84 -1.54
CA VAL A 633 31.79 17.25 -2.57
C VAL A 633 32.76 16.11 -2.93
N SER A 634 33.22 15.35 -1.94
CA SER A 634 34.12 14.21 -2.13
C SER A 634 33.53 13.10 -3.00
N PHE A 635 32.21 12.91 -3.00
CA PHE A 635 31.56 11.94 -3.88
C PHE A 635 31.56 12.43 -5.34
N HIS A 636 31.31 13.72 -5.56
CA HIS A 636 31.39 14.32 -6.90
C HIS A 636 32.81 14.25 -7.45
N GLU A 637 33.83 14.62 -6.67
CA GLU A 637 35.24 14.52 -7.08
C GLU A 637 35.67 13.08 -7.43
N ALA A 638 35.16 12.08 -6.68
CA ALA A 638 35.43 10.68 -6.98
C ALA A 638 34.82 10.24 -8.33
N LEU A 639 33.63 10.73 -8.68
CA LEU A 639 33.01 10.47 -10.00
C LEU A 639 33.80 11.12 -11.13
N GLU A 640 34.14 12.40 -11.01
CA GLU A 640 34.89 13.14 -12.03
C GLU A 640 36.27 12.51 -12.26
N LYS A 641 36.96 12.12 -11.19
CA LYS A 641 38.25 11.43 -11.28
C LYS A 641 38.14 10.08 -11.99
N HIS A 642 37.06 9.33 -11.77
CA HIS A 642 36.91 7.99 -12.33
C HIS A 642 36.44 8.02 -13.80
N PHE A 643 35.54 8.93 -14.15
CA PHE A 643 34.88 8.94 -15.46
C PHE A 643 35.28 10.11 -16.36
N SER A 644 36.09 11.06 -15.87
CA SER A 644 36.47 12.26 -16.62
C SER A 644 35.26 13.08 -17.10
N ILE A 645 34.19 13.12 -16.30
CA ILE A 645 33.00 13.95 -16.54
C ILE A 645 33.03 15.20 -15.67
N GLU A 646 32.20 16.19 -16.01
CA GLU A 646 31.91 17.33 -15.14
C GLU A 646 30.66 17.03 -14.30
N VAL A 647 30.74 17.25 -12.99
CA VAL A 647 29.60 17.05 -12.07
C VAL A 647 29.15 18.40 -11.48
N PRO A 648 27.85 18.76 -11.59
CA PRO A 648 27.35 20.00 -11.02
C PRO A 648 27.57 20.09 -9.50
N ARG A 649 27.88 21.28 -9.00
CA ARG A 649 28.11 21.53 -7.56
C ARG A 649 26.90 22.06 -6.81
N THR A 650 25.97 22.68 -7.52
CA THR A 650 24.71 23.15 -6.93
C THR A 650 23.84 21.95 -6.53
N PRO A 651 23.29 21.92 -5.30
CA PRO A 651 22.31 20.91 -4.91
C PRO A 651 21.12 20.89 -5.86
N GLY A 652 20.59 19.71 -6.15
CA GLY A 652 19.36 19.55 -6.92
C GLY A 652 18.11 19.68 -6.06
N MET A 653 16.97 19.43 -6.69
CA MET A 653 15.65 19.48 -6.04
C MET A 653 15.31 18.20 -5.28
N SER A 654 14.75 18.34 -4.07
CA SER A 654 13.98 17.30 -3.39
C SER A 654 12.56 17.18 -3.99
N VAL A 655 11.75 16.20 -3.56
CA VAL A 655 10.43 15.93 -4.20
C VAL A 655 9.51 17.15 -4.22
N ILE A 656 9.37 17.89 -3.12
CA ILE A 656 8.41 19.00 -3.04
C ILE A 656 8.82 20.19 -3.93
N PRO A 657 10.08 20.69 -3.89
CA PRO A 657 10.59 21.64 -4.88
C PRO A 657 10.44 21.18 -6.33
N ALA A 658 10.67 19.89 -6.62
CA ALA A 658 10.51 19.36 -7.97
C ALA A 658 9.06 19.46 -8.46
N ILE A 659 8.08 19.11 -7.62
CA ILE A 659 6.65 19.24 -7.94
C ILE A 659 6.26 20.71 -8.14
N ARG A 660 6.78 21.64 -7.32
CA ARG A 660 6.57 23.08 -7.54
C ARG A 660 7.16 23.56 -8.86
N SER A 661 8.38 23.14 -9.19
CA SER A 661 9.05 23.47 -10.44
C SER A 661 8.27 22.98 -11.67
N MET A 662 7.66 21.79 -11.60
CA MET A 662 6.74 21.28 -12.64
C MET A 662 5.46 22.12 -12.72
N ALA A 663 4.85 22.48 -11.58
CA ALA A 663 3.67 23.34 -11.54
C ALA A 663 3.93 24.72 -12.17
N GLU A 664 5.12 25.28 -11.96
CA GLU A 664 5.58 26.54 -12.55
C GLU A 664 6.00 26.43 -14.02
N GLY A 665 6.01 25.22 -14.60
CA GLY A 665 6.43 24.97 -15.98
C GLY A 665 7.94 25.07 -16.23
N LYS A 666 8.75 25.16 -15.15
CA LYS A 666 10.23 25.21 -15.22
C LYS A 666 10.82 23.82 -15.46
N THR A 667 10.21 22.79 -14.90
CA THR A 667 10.57 21.40 -15.21
C THR A 667 9.74 20.92 -16.41
N LYS A 668 10.45 20.57 -17.49
CA LYS A 668 9.88 20.11 -18.76
C LYS A 668 9.83 18.58 -18.86
N VAL A 669 10.76 17.86 -18.22
CA VAL A 669 10.86 16.39 -18.31
C VAL A 669 10.91 15.76 -16.92
N LEU A 670 10.08 14.74 -16.70
CA LEU A 670 10.15 13.86 -15.53
C LEU A 670 10.48 12.44 -15.98
N ILE A 671 11.53 11.85 -15.42
CA ILE A 671 11.83 10.43 -15.54
C ILE A 671 11.73 9.82 -14.14
N SER A 672 10.90 8.81 -13.98
CA SER A 672 10.61 8.17 -12.69
C SER A 672 11.07 6.71 -12.73
N LEU A 673 12.10 6.39 -11.94
CA LEU A 673 12.54 5.02 -11.70
C LEU A 673 11.70 4.41 -10.57
N GLY A 674 10.58 3.81 -10.98
CA GLY A 674 9.53 3.34 -10.09
C GLY A 674 8.73 4.46 -9.42
N GLY A 675 7.88 4.07 -8.47
CA GLY A 675 7.05 4.99 -7.68
C GLY A 675 5.65 5.22 -8.24
N ASN A 676 4.80 5.78 -7.38
CA ASN A 676 3.49 6.29 -7.73
C ASN A 676 3.38 7.72 -7.18
N LEU A 677 4.15 8.63 -7.78
CA LEU A 677 4.36 9.99 -7.30
C LEU A 677 3.04 10.77 -7.19
N ALA A 678 2.15 10.62 -8.17
CA ALA A 678 0.82 11.25 -8.20
C ALA A 678 -0.03 10.92 -6.95
N SER A 679 0.05 9.68 -6.45
CA SER A 679 -0.65 9.29 -5.22
C SER A 679 0.17 9.53 -3.96
N ALA A 680 1.50 9.54 -4.04
CA ALA A 680 2.37 9.59 -2.87
C ALA A 680 2.62 10.98 -2.31
N VAL A 681 2.61 12.02 -3.17
CA VAL A 681 2.87 13.43 -2.82
C VAL A 681 1.59 14.09 -2.29
N PRO A 682 1.67 15.05 -1.35
CA PRO A 682 0.49 15.77 -0.84
C PRO A 682 -0.16 16.64 -1.93
N ASP A 683 -1.35 17.17 -1.63
CA ASP A 683 -2.06 18.11 -2.48
C ASP A 683 -2.33 17.53 -3.88
N THR A 684 -3.11 16.44 -3.90
CA THR A 684 -3.29 15.59 -5.09
C THR A 684 -3.63 16.38 -6.35
N ALA A 685 -4.58 17.32 -6.30
CA ALA A 685 -4.94 18.11 -7.48
C ALA A 685 -3.77 18.98 -7.98
N PHE A 686 -3.04 19.64 -7.07
CA PHE A 686 -1.86 20.42 -7.41
C PHE A 686 -0.75 19.55 -8.01
N THR A 687 -0.46 18.43 -7.36
CA THR A 687 0.54 17.45 -7.82
C THR A 687 0.18 16.89 -9.18
N GLU A 688 -1.08 16.49 -9.38
CA GLU A 688 -1.50 15.94 -10.66
C GLU A 688 -1.40 16.99 -11.78
N GLN A 689 -1.80 18.23 -11.52
CA GLN A 689 -1.65 19.31 -12.49
C GLN A 689 -0.18 19.60 -12.80
N ALA A 690 0.70 19.56 -11.78
CA ALA A 690 2.14 19.76 -11.96
C ALA A 690 2.73 18.70 -12.91
N LEU A 691 2.38 17.43 -12.73
CA LEU A 691 2.84 16.35 -13.61
C LEU A 691 2.35 16.54 -15.06
N ARG A 692 1.09 16.98 -15.25
CA ARG A 692 0.52 17.26 -16.58
C ARG A 692 1.20 18.42 -17.31
N ASN A 693 1.83 19.35 -16.59
CA ASN A 693 2.52 20.49 -17.19
C ASN A 693 3.84 20.10 -17.88
N CYS A 694 4.41 18.92 -17.58
CA CYS A 694 5.63 18.43 -18.23
C CYS A 694 5.40 18.15 -19.74
N ARG A 695 6.42 18.37 -20.56
CA ARG A 695 6.44 17.97 -21.98
C ARG A 695 6.48 16.44 -22.11
N LEU A 696 7.33 15.80 -21.30
CA LEU A 696 7.48 14.35 -21.29
C LEU A 696 7.49 13.81 -19.84
N THR A 697 6.69 12.78 -19.59
CA THR A 697 6.76 11.97 -18.36
C THR A 697 7.10 10.51 -18.69
N VAL A 698 8.17 9.99 -18.13
CA VAL A 698 8.63 8.60 -18.33
C VAL A 698 8.49 7.84 -17.03
N MET A 699 7.78 6.71 -17.04
CA MET A 699 7.56 5.86 -15.88
C MET A 699 8.18 4.49 -16.12
N ILE A 700 9.25 4.17 -15.38
CA ILE A 700 9.87 2.84 -15.38
C ILE A 700 9.22 2.03 -14.27
N SER A 701 8.37 1.07 -14.63
CA SER A 701 7.44 0.45 -13.68
C SER A 701 7.25 -1.03 -13.93
N THR A 702 6.88 -1.76 -12.89
CA THR A 702 6.50 -3.18 -13.01
C THR A 702 5.00 -3.35 -13.28
N LYS A 703 4.17 -2.42 -12.82
CA LYS A 703 2.70 -2.45 -12.86
C LYS A 703 2.11 -1.06 -13.06
N LEU A 704 0.85 -1.02 -13.51
CA LEU A 704 0.08 0.22 -13.67
C LEU A 704 -0.25 0.85 -12.31
N ASN A 705 -0.22 2.18 -12.27
CA ASN A 705 -0.56 2.99 -11.10
C ASN A 705 -0.98 4.40 -11.54
N ARG A 706 -1.43 5.24 -10.60
CA ARG A 706 -2.00 6.57 -10.91
C ARG A 706 -1.07 7.48 -11.71
N SER A 707 0.25 7.41 -11.49
CA SER A 707 1.22 8.28 -12.18
C SER A 707 1.33 8.00 -13.68
N HIS A 708 0.94 6.82 -14.14
CA HIS A 708 0.84 6.50 -15.57
C HIS A 708 -0.36 7.18 -16.23
N LEU A 709 -1.37 7.59 -15.47
CA LEU A 709 -2.58 8.21 -16.01
C LEU A 709 -2.53 9.74 -15.95
N VAL A 710 -1.69 10.26 -15.06
CA VAL A 710 -1.43 11.69 -14.89
C VAL A 710 -0.20 12.05 -15.73
N ALA A 711 -0.35 11.83 -17.04
CA ALA A 711 0.70 12.01 -18.03
C ALA A 711 0.98 13.49 -18.32
N GLY A 712 2.23 13.81 -18.67
CA GLY A 712 2.57 15.06 -19.34
C GLY A 712 1.98 15.12 -20.75
N LYS A 713 2.41 16.09 -21.57
CA LYS A 713 1.95 16.20 -22.97
C LYS A 713 2.19 14.91 -23.76
N ARG A 714 3.34 14.28 -23.54
CA ARG A 714 3.65 12.91 -23.95
C ARG A 714 4.03 12.08 -22.73
N ALA A 715 3.78 10.77 -22.79
CA ALA A 715 4.22 9.86 -21.76
C ALA A 715 4.72 8.51 -22.27
N LEU A 716 5.74 7.98 -21.59
CA LEU A 716 6.29 6.65 -21.84
C LEU A 716 6.12 5.77 -20.60
N ILE A 717 5.70 4.52 -20.82
CA ILE A 717 5.73 3.45 -19.83
C ILE A 717 6.82 2.46 -20.26
N LEU A 718 7.84 2.28 -19.42
CA LEU A 718 8.94 1.37 -19.67
C LEU A 718 8.87 0.18 -18.69
N PRO A 719 8.43 -1.01 -19.13
CA PRO A 719 8.30 -2.16 -18.24
C PRO A 719 9.67 -2.66 -17.78
N CYS A 720 9.87 -2.77 -16.47
CA CYS A 720 11.10 -3.30 -15.90
C CYS A 720 10.93 -4.67 -15.25
N LEU A 721 12.02 -5.44 -15.23
CA LEU A 721 12.11 -6.64 -14.39
C LEU A 721 11.94 -6.26 -12.91
N SER A 722 11.27 -7.14 -12.19
CA SER A 722 11.09 -7.03 -10.74
C SER A 722 12.12 -7.87 -9.99
N ARG A 723 12.11 -7.79 -8.66
CA ARG A 723 13.08 -8.51 -7.82
C ARG A 723 12.90 -10.02 -7.86
N THR A 724 11.69 -10.49 -8.20
CA THR A 724 11.39 -11.92 -8.34
C THR A 724 11.79 -12.49 -9.70
N ASP A 725 12.01 -11.65 -10.71
CA ASP A 725 12.30 -12.06 -12.08
C ASP A 725 13.78 -12.43 -12.26
N GLU A 726 14.04 -13.51 -12.99
CA GLU A 726 15.39 -13.87 -13.43
C GLU A 726 15.87 -12.86 -14.48
N ASP A 727 17.04 -12.28 -14.24
CA ASP A 727 17.76 -11.45 -15.21
C ASP A 727 18.91 -12.28 -15.81
N ILE A 728 18.74 -12.74 -17.04
CA ILE A 728 19.75 -13.50 -17.78
C ILE A 728 20.16 -12.68 -18.99
N ARG A 729 21.43 -12.26 -19.01
CA ARG A 729 22.00 -11.47 -20.11
C ARG A 729 23.25 -12.18 -20.62
N SER A 730 23.31 -12.41 -21.93
CA SER A 730 24.42 -13.12 -22.58
C SER A 730 24.76 -14.47 -21.93
N GLY A 731 23.73 -15.22 -21.50
CA GLY A 731 23.90 -16.52 -20.82
C GLY A 731 24.33 -16.43 -19.36
N VAL A 732 24.57 -15.24 -18.81
CA VAL A 732 24.98 -15.02 -17.42
C VAL A 732 23.80 -14.56 -16.59
N LYS A 733 23.50 -15.30 -15.52
CA LYS A 733 22.47 -14.93 -14.54
C LYS A 733 22.98 -13.80 -13.66
N GLN A 734 22.33 -12.64 -13.75
CA GLN A 734 22.70 -11.44 -13.03
C GLN A 734 22.10 -11.45 -11.62
N PHE A 735 22.65 -10.60 -10.76
CA PHE A 735 22.09 -10.31 -9.45
C PHE A 735 22.30 -8.85 -9.09
N VAL A 736 21.54 -8.39 -8.12
CA VAL A 736 21.64 -7.04 -7.57
C VAL A 736 21.94 -7.07 -6.07
N SER A 737 22.38 -5.94 -5.53
CA SER A 737 22.66 -5.77 -4.11
C SER A 737 21.70 -4.77 -3.46
N ILE A 738 21.38 -5.01 -2.19
CA ILE A 738 20.40 -4.25 -1.38
C ILE A 738 21.01 -3.96 -0.01
N GLU A 739 20.99 -2.70 0.43
CA GLU A 739 21.30 -2.28 1.80
C GLU A 739 20.01 -2.09 2.61
N ASP A 740 19.90 -2.83 3.71
CA ASP A 740 18.76 -2.76 4.62
C ASP A 740 18.80 -1.57 5.60
N ALA A 741 17.79 -1.45 6.46
CA ALA A 741 17.65 -0.33 7.40
C ALA A 741 18.81 -0.23 8.43
N MET A 742 19.54 -1.32 8.68
CA MET A 742 20.61 -1.41 9.67
C MET A 742 22.02 -1.49 9.05
N GLY A 743 22.11 -1.25 7.74
CA GLY A 743 23.36 -1.15 7.01
C GLY A 743 23.95 -2.49 6.60
N LYS A 744 23.16 -3.56 6.54
CA LYS A 744 23.62 -4.83 5.96
C LYS A 744 23.35 -4.83 4.47
N VAL A 745 24.40 -5.07 3.69
CA VAL A 745 24.33 -5.21 2.23
C VAL A 745 24.21 -6.69 1.90
N GLY A 746 23.06 -7.07 1.34
CA GLY A 746 22.74 -8.43 0.90
C GLY A 746 22.68 -8.54 -0.61
N PHE A 747 22.79 -9.78 -1.08
CA PHE A 747 22.54 -10.18 -2.46
C PHE A 747 21.04 -10.41 -2.70
N SER A 748 20.55 -10.14 -3.91
CA SER A 748 19.20 -10.49 -4.35
C SER A 748 19.20 -10.94 -5.81
N GLN A 749 18.66 -12.13 -6.07
CA GLN A 749 18.51 -12.70 -7.41
C GLN A 749 17.15 -13.39 -7.56
N GLY A 750 16.40 -12.98 -8.58
CA GLY A 750 15.11 -13.58 -8.90
C GLY A 750 15.20 -15.04 -9.34
N CYS A 751 14.07 -15.73 -9.27
CA CYS A 751 13.95 -17.17 -9.54
C CYS A 751 12.77 -17.52 -10.46
N LEU A 752 12.06 -16.52 -10.96
CA LEU A 752 10.91 -16.68 -11.85
C LEU A 752 11.25 -16.18 -13.25
N SER A 753 10.74 -16.87 -14.26
CA SER A 753 10.78 -16.34 -15.62
C SER A 753 10.02 -15.01 -15.69
N PRO A 754 10.57 -13.99 -16.36
CA PRO A 754 9.93 -12.69 -16.56
C PRO A 754 8.53 -12.81 -17.17
N ALA A 755 7.68 -11.81 -16.93
CA ALA A 755 6.31 -11.78 -17.49
C ALA A 755 6.30 -11.69 -19.03
N SER A 756 7.39 -11.19 -19.64
CA SER A 756 7.59 -11.14 -21.09
C SER A 756 9.09 -11.17 -21.39
N SER A 757 9.48 -11.81 -22.50
CA SER A 757 10.86 -11.85 -22.99
C SER A 757 11.37 -10.48 -23.47
N GLY A 758 10.48 -9.53 -23.74
CA GLY A 758 10.82 -8.17 -24.16
C GLY A 758 11.16 -7.22 -23.02
N MET A 759 11.00 -7.63 -21.76
CA MET A 759 11.29 -6.78 -20.60
C MET A 759 12.80 -6.62 -20.38
N LYS A 760 13.20 -5.48 -19.79
CA LYS A 760 14.60 -5.18 -19.47
C LYS A 760 14.77 -4.90 -17.97
N SER A 761 15.94 -5.18 -17.40
CA SER A 761 16.24 -4.77 -16.03
C SER A 761 16.41 -3.25 -15.93
N GLU A 762 16.22 -2.68 -14.73
CA GLU A 762 16.38 -1.25 -14.47
C GLU A 762 17.74 -0.74 -15.02
N VAL A 763 18.82 -1.47 -14.75
CA VAL A 763 20.17 -1.14 -15.24
C VAL A 763 20.28 -1.10 -16.76
N SER A 764 19.66 -2.04 -17.48
CA SER A 764 19.67 -2.06 -18.95
C SER A 764 18.82 -0.94 -19.54
N ILE A 765 17.73 -0.55 -18.87
CA ILE A 765 16.90 0.60 -19.27
C ILE A 765 17.69 1.89 -19.09
N ILE A 766 18.33 2.08 -17.93
CA ILE A 766 19.13 3.27 -17.64
C ILE A 766 20.30 3.40 -18.62
N ALA A 767 21.03 2.31 -18.86
CA ALA A 767 22.11 2.28 -19.83
C ALA A 767 21.62 2.62 -21.25
N GLY A 768 20.46 2.10 -21.67
CA GLY A 768 19.87 2.40 -22.97
C GLY A 768 19.49 3.87 -23.13
N MET A 769 18.87 4.48 -22.10
CA MET A 769 18.58 5.91 -22.08
C MET A 769 19.88 6.74 -22.14
N ALA A 770 20.88 6.37 -21.33
CA ALA A 770 22.14 7.09 -21.27
C ALA A 770 22.92 7.01 -22.58
N ALA A 771 23.01 5.84 -23.21
CA ALA A 771 23.67 5.65 -24.50
C ALA A 771 22.99 6.41 -25.65
N ALA A 772 21.66 6.56 -25.62
CA ALA A 772 20.95 7.36 -26.62
C ALA A 772 21.10 8.87 -26.38
N THR A 773 21.22 9.29 -25.11
CA THR A 773 21.17 10.71 -24.70
C THR A 773 22.55 11.35 -24.63
N LEU A 774 23.55 10.65 -24.13
CA LEU A 774 24.89 11.17 -23.95
C LEU A 774 25.71 10.76 -25.17
N ASP A 775 26.41 11.73 -25.77
CA ASP A 775 27.44 11.43 -26.77
C ASP A 775 28.57 10.62 -26.09
N ASP A 776 29.54 10.12 -26.85
CA ASP A 776 30.63 9.31 -26.30
C ASP A 776 31.50 10.12 -25.32
N LYS A 777 31.10 10.12 -24.04
CA LYS A 777 31.78 10.74 -22.91
C LYS A 777 32.80 9.80 -22.26
N GLY A 778 33.22 8.74 -22.95
CA GLY A 778 34.15 7.74 -22.41
C GLY A 778 33.54 6.83 -21.34
N ILE A 779 32.21 6.83 -21.16
CA ILE A 779 31.49 5.92 -20.28
C ILE A 779 30.91 4.79 -21.12
N ASP A 780 31.36 3.56 -20.87
CA ASP A 780 30.86 2.36 -21.55
C ASP A 780 29.49 1.93 -21.01
N TRP A 781 28.46 2.64 -21.46
CA TRP A 781 27.07 2.36 -21.09
C TRP A 781 26.62 0.96 -21.49
N GLN A 782 27.14 0.42 -22.61
CA GLN A 782 26.80 -0.92 -23.05
C GLN A 782 27.31 -1.99 -22.07
N ARG A 783 28.54 -1.84 -21.58
CA ARG A 783 29.08 -2.74 -20.55
C ARG A 783 28.30 -2.64 -19.25
N PHE A 784 28.03 -1.43 -18.76
CA PHE A 784 27.21 -1.24 -17.56
C PHE A 784 25.81 -1.86 -17.70
N GLY A 785 25.19 -1.71 -18.87
CA GLY A 785 23.87 -2.28 -19.14
C GLY A 785 23.81 -3.81 -19.18
N ASN A 786 24.96 -4.49 -19.29
CA ASN A 786 25.06 -5.94 -19.45
C ASN A 786 25.70 -6.67 -18.25
N ASP A 787 26.49 -5.98 -17.42
CA ASP A 787 27.29 -6.59 -16.36
C ASP A 787 27.13 -5.88 -15.00
N ASN A 788 26.37 -6.50 -14.08
CA ASN A 788 26.18 -5.95 -12.74
C ASN A 788 27.42 -6.12 -11.85
N GLU A 789 28.31 -7.07 -12.13
CA GLU A 789 29.57 -7.23 -11.41
C GLU A 789 30.51 -6.07 -11.73
N TYR A 790 30.53 -5.63 -13.00
CA TYR A 790 31.23 -4.42 -13.38
C TYR A 790 30.69 -3.19 -12.66
N ILE A 791 29.35 -3.01 -12.58
CA ILE A 791 28.75 -1.92 -11.80
C ILE A 791 29.23 -1.96 -10.33
N ARG A 792 29.16 -3.12 -9.67
CA ARG A 792 29.61 -3.27 -8.26
C ARG A 792 31.10 -2.98 -8.09
N SER A 793 31.93 -3.43 -9.02
CA SER A 793 33.37 -3.15 -9.03
C SER A 793 33.67 -1.66 -9.13
N THR A 794 32.90 -0.93 -9.95
CA THR A 794 32.99 0.53 -10.05
C THR A 794 32.49 1.22 -8.78
N ILE A 795 31.38 0.77 -8.21
CA ILE A 795 30.86 1.28 -6.92
C ILE A 795 31.93 1.12 -5.82
N ALA A 796 32.60 -0.03 -5.74
CA ALA A 796 33.62 -0.29 -4.72
C ALA A 796 34.81 0.70 -4.78
N GLN A 797 35.12 1.24 -5.96
CA GLN A 797 36.20 2.20 -6.16
C GLN A 797 35.80 3.64 -5.82
N ILE A 798 34.52 3.97 -5.93
CA ILE A 798 34.01 5.36 -5.80
C ILE A 798 33.35 5.59 -4.44
N VAL A 799 32.69 4.58 -3.87
CA VAL A 799 31.84 4.71 -2.68
C VAL A 799 32.52 4.04 -1.47
N PRO A 800 33.11 4.79 -0.53
CA PRO A 800 33.88 4.20 0.57
C PRO A 800 33.09 3.22 1.45
N ALA A 801 31.79 3.49 1.64
CA ALA A 801 30.89 2.60 2.40
C ALA A 801 30.69 1.24 1.72
N PHE A 802 30.90 1.16 0.41
CA PHE A 802 30.71 -0.02 -0.44
C PHE A 802 32.03 -0.57 -0.99
N LYS A 803 33.18 -0.29 -0.37
CA LYS A 803 34.52 -0.74 -0.78
C LYS A 803 34.71 -2.26 -0.98
N ASN A 804 33.75 -3.09 -0.55
CA ASN A 804 33.76 -4.54 -0.67
C ASN A 804 32.47 -5.10 -1.32
N ILE A 805 31.66 -4.25 -1.96
CA ILE A 805 30.39 -4.68 -2.56
C ILE A 805 30.61 -5.63 -3.76
N ASP A 806 31.73 -5.48 -4.45
CA ASP A 806 32.23 -6.33 -5.54
C ASP A 806 32.55 -7.75 -5.07
N LYS A 807 32.88 -7.94 -3.79
CA LYS A 807 33.19 -9.25 -3.20
C LYS A 807 31.97 -10.05 -2.78
N LEU A 808 30.76 -9.48 -2.89
CA LEU A 808 29.52 -10.17 -2.53
C LEU A 808 29.26 -11.38 -3.43
N LYS A 809 29.02 -12.53 -2.82
CA LYS A 809 28.67 -13.78 -3.51
C LYS A 809 27.25 -14.21 -3.14
N PRO A 810 26.56 -14.98 -4.02
CA PRO A 810 25.23 -15.53 -3.71
C PRO A 810 25.18 -16.35 -2.40
N SER A 811 26.29 -17.02 -2.05
CA SER A 811 26.43 -17.80 -0.82
C SER A 811 26.55 -16.96 0.45
N ASP A 812 26.74 -15.65 0.34
CA ASP A 812 27.01 -14.79 1.49
C ASP A 812 25.74 -14.44 2.24
N GLN A 813 25.85 -14.32 3.56
CA GLN A 813 24.73 -13.88 4.40
C GLN A 813 24.52 -12.36 4.39
N GLY A 814 25.34 -11.61 3.63
CA GLY A 814 25.42 -10.16 3.59
C GLY A 814 26.55 -9.59 4.46
N VAL A 815 26.95 -8.35 4.18
CA VAL A 815 28.06 -7.66 4.85
C VAL A 815 27.56 -6.35 5.45
N TYR A 816 27.88 -6.10 6.73
CA TYR A 816 27.58 -4.81 7.35
C TYR A 816 28.55 -3.75 6.86
N ILE A 817 28.03 -2.61 6.44
CA ILE A 817 28.83 -1.41 6.26
C ILE A 817 29.37 -0.96 7.62
N GLU A 818 30.54 -0.32 7.59
CA GLU A 818 31.14 0.25 8.79
C GLU A 818 30.24 1.36 9.36
N ASN A 819 29.95 1.27 10.66
CA ASN A 819 29.16 2.26 11.37
C ASN A 819 29.96 2.83 12.55
N PRO A 820 30.44 4.08 12.46
CA PRO A 820 31.33 4.67 13.46
C PRO A 820 30.65 4.82 14.83
N LEU A 821 29.32 4.94 14.87
CA LEU A 821 28.57 5.08 16.13
C LEU A 821 28.68 3.85 17.03
N ARG A 822 28.89 2.66 16.44
CA ARG A 822 29.07 1.41 17.20
C ARG A 822 30.33 1.43 18.07
N ASN A 823 31.29 2.30 17.73
CA ASN A 823 32.56 2.51 18.44
C ASN A 823 32.64 3.90 19.09
N ARG A 824 31.50 4.61 19.26
CA ARG A 824 31.43 5.99 19.79
C ARG A 824 32.30 7.00 19.02
N VAL A 825 32.46 6.78 17.73
CA VAL A 825 33.10 7.75 16.84
C VAL A 825 32.02 8.65 16.25
N PHE A 826 31.99 9.90 16.68
CA PHE A 826 31.02 10.90 16.20
C PHE A 826 31.65 11.74 15.10
N LYS A 827 31.03 11.78 13.92
CA LYS A 827 31.51 12.56 12.77
C LYS A 827 30.82 13.93 12.70
N THR A 828 30.69 14.57 13.86
CA THR A 828 30.20 15.95 14.03
C THR A 828 31.37 16.92 13.93
N SER A 829 31.08 18.22 13.90
CA SER A 829 32.11 19.27 13.73
C SER A 829 33.18 19.30 14.83
N ASP A 830 32.85 18.87 16.05
CA ASP A 830 33.75 18.83 17.21
C ASP A 830 34.09 17.39 17.66
N ALA A 831 33.76 16.39 16.83
CA ALA A 831 33.88 14.97 17.11
C ALA A 831 33.13 14.46 18.37
N LYS A 832 32.12 15.20 18.86
CA LYS A 832 31.25 14.81 19.98
C LYS A 832 29.77 14.77 19.60
N ALA A 833 29.00 13.92 20.27
CA ALA A 833 27.55 13.89 20.12
C ALA A 833 26.92 15.19 20.63
N GLN A 834 25.97 15.74 19.88
CA GLN A 834 25.38 17.06 20.14
C GLN A 834 24.01 16.96 20.80
N PHE A 835 23.89 17.48 22.02
CA PHE A 835 22.60 17.78 22.62
C PHE A 835 21.92 18.93 21.86
N SER A 836 20.61 18.80 21.58
CA SER A 836 19.78 19.92 21.11
C SER A 836 19.07 20.59 22.28
N ASN A 837 19.11 21.91 22.38
CA ASN A 837 18.36 22.67 23.39
C ASN A 837 17.13 23.40 22.82
N TYR A 838 16.60 22.89 21.71
CA TYR A 838 15.48 23.48 20.97
C TYR A 838 14.26 23.72 21.88
N PRO A 839 13.58 24.88 21.78
CA PRO A 839 12.38 25.16 22.57
C PRO A 839 11.30 24.11 22.33
N LEU A 840 10.37 23.95 23.27
CA LEU A 840 9.26 23.03 23.06
C LEU A 840 8.40 23.58 21.93
N GLU A 841 8.19 22.79 20.88
CA GLU A 841 7.32 23.15 19.76
C GLU A 841 6.26 22.07 19.62
N MET A 842 5.02 22.49 19.42
CA MET A 842 3.89 21.60 19.16
C MET A 842 2.93 22.24 18.16
N VAL A 843 2.28 21.42 17.36
CA VAL A 843 1.16 21.87 16.52
C VAL A 843 -0.09 21.95 17.38
N VAL A 844 -0.65 23.14 17.53
CA VAL A 844 -1.93 23.37 18.21
C VAL A 844 -3.00 23.62 17.14
N PRO A 845 -4.05 22.79 17.03
CA PRO A 845 -5.14 23.04 16.10
C PRO A 845 -5.96 24.27 16.56
N GLU A 846 -6.53 25.02 15.61
CA GLU A 846 -7.45 26.11 15.95
C GLU A 846 -8.71 25.60 16.65
N ALA A 847 -9.44 26.49 17.32
CA ALA A 847 -10.68 26.14 18.01
C ALA A 847 -11.67 25.45 17.05
N GLY A 848 -12.19 24.29 17.48
CA GLY A 848 -13.12 23.47 16.67
C GLY A 848 -12.45 22.55 15.64
N GLN A 849 -11.14 22.68 15.41
CA GLN A 849 -10.39 21.78 14.52
C GLN A 849 -9.84 20.57 15.27
N LEU A 850 -9.45 19.54 14.50
CA LEU A 850 -8.74 18.35 14.95
C LEU A 850 -7.40 18.26 14.24
N LEU A 851 -6.43 17.57 14.84
CA LEU A 851 -5.26 17.10 14.12
C LEU A 851 -5.53 15.73 13.51
N LEU A 852 -5.39 15.63 12.20
CA LEU A 852 -5.44 14.40 11.45
C LEU A 852 -4.04 13.83 11.26
N MET A 853 -3.90 12.52 11.55
CA MET A 853 -2.78 11.74 11.06
C MET A 853 -3.21 10.73 9.99
N THR A 854 -2.42 10.61 8.93
CA THR A 854 -2.63 9.56 7.94
C THR A 854 -1.86 8.30 8.31
N ILE A 855 -2.45 7.13 8.09
CA ILE A 855 -1.92 5.82 8.48
C ILE A 855 -2.02 4.82 7.34
N ARG A 856 -1.27 3.71 7.45
CA ARG A 856 -1.37 2.59 6.52
C ARG A 856 -2.31 1.53 7.07
N SER A 857 -3.14 0.95 6.20
CA SER A 857 -3.92 -0.23 6.57
C SER A 857 -3.02 -1.47 6.64
N HIS A 858 -3.57 -2.57 7.17
CA HIS A 858 -2.90 -3.85 7.14
C HIS A 858 -2.69 -4.40 5.71
N ASP A 859 -3.71 -4.36 4.83
CA ASP A 859 -3.66 -4.90 3.47
C ASP A 859 -3.08 -3.91 2.44
N GLN A 860 -1.99 -3.25 2.81
CA GLN A 860 -1.39 -2.19 2.01
C GLN A 860 0.12 -2.12 2.21
N PHE A 861 0.84 -1.82 1.13
CA PHE A 861 2.23 -1.38 1.20
C PHE A 861 2.40 -0.06 0.47
N ASN A 862 2.60 1.02 1.23
CA ASN A 862 2.66 2.40 0.74
C ASN A 862 1.44 2.72 -0.14
N THR A 863 1.61 3.13 -1.39
CA THR A 863 0.49 3.45 -2.30
C THR A 863 -0.14 2.22 -2.95
N SER A 864 0.46 1.02 -2.81
CA SER A 864 -0.09 -0.22 -3.38
C SER A 864 -1.03 -0.85 -2.37
N VAL A 865 -2.31 -0.89 -2.72
CA VAL A 865 -3.39 -1.50 -1.93
C VAL A 865 -3.56 -2.95 -2.41
N PHE A 866 -3.52 -3.92 -1.50
CA PHE A 866 -3.71 -5.35 -1.81
C PHE A 866 -5.12 -5.85 -1.47
N GLY A 867 -5.83 -5.10 -0.63
CA GLY A 867 -7.19 -5.36 -0.21
C GLY A 867 -7.78 -4.19 0.54
N LEU A 868 -9.10 -4.21 0.71
CA LEU A 868 -9.88 -3.16 1.36
C LEU A 868 -10.04 -3.38 2.87
N ASN A 869 -9.30 -4.34 3.44
CA ASN A 869 -9.43 -4.73 4.83
C ASN A 869 -8.29 -4.16 5.69
N ASP A 870 -8.63 -3.77 6.91
CA ASP A 870 -7.73 -3.63 8.03
C ASP A 870 -8.22 -4.48 9.20
N ARG A 871 -7.84 -5.77 9.14
CA ARG A 871 -8.15 -6.77 10.16
C ARG A 871 -7.75 -6.33 11.57
N TYR A 872 -6.66 -5.56 11.74
CA TYR A 872 -6.20 -5.19 13.08
C TYR A 872 -7.04 -4.07 13.69
N ARG A 873 -7.60 -3.18 12.86
CA ARG A 873 -8.48 -2.10 13.29
C ARG A 873 -9.97 -2.42 13.16
N GLY A 874 -10.31 -3.63 12.72
CA GLY A 874 -11.70 -4.08 12.59
C GLY A 874 -12.43 -3.49 11.39
N ILE A 875 -11.72 -3.07 10.34
CA ILE A 875 -12.34 -2.51 9.13
C ILE A 875 -12.31 -3.54 8.01
N SER A 876 -13.44 -3.78 7.35
CA SER A 876 -13.50 -4.61 6.13
C SER A 876 -14.33 -3.93 5.04
N ASN A 877 -13.99 -4.26 3.79
CA ASN A 877 -14.66 -3.81 2.56
C ASN A 877 -14.65 -2.29 2.28
N GLU A 878 -14.01 -1.46 3.11
CA GLU A 878 -13.97 -0.01 2.89
C GLU A 878 -12.69 0.60 3.48
N ARG A 879 -12.22 1.71 2.89
CA ARG A 879 -11.03 2.46 3.32
C ARG A 879 -11.30 3.94 3.56
N ARG A 880 -12.41 4.48 3.06
CA ARG A 880 -12.87 5.85 3.36
C ARG A 880 -13.46 5.91 4.76
N VAL A 881 -12.57 5.86 5.76
CA VAL A 881 -12.90 5.90 7.18
C VAL A 881 -12.10 7.00 7.88
N LEU A 882 -12.75 7.67 8.82
CA LEU A 882 -12.15 8.65 9.72
C LEU A 882 -12.32 8.14 11.16
N PHE A 883 -11.23 7.68 11.77
CA PHE A 883 -11.21 7.27 13.16
C PHE A 883 -11.26 8.51 14.07
N MET A 884 -12.27 8.59 14.93
CA MET A 884 -12.54 9.73 15.79
C MET A 884 -12.79 9.32 17.25
N ASN A 885 -12.44 10.20 18.18
CA ASN A 885 -12.83 10.06 19.57
C ASN A 885 -14.35 10.28 19.72
N CYS A 886 -15.03 9.45 20.51
CA CYS A 886 -16.48 9.55 20.72
C CYS A 886 -16.94 10.92 21.25
N GLU A 887 -16.16 11.57 22.11
CA GLU A 887 -16.49 12.90 22.64
C GLU A 887 -16.34 13.99 21.58
N ASP A 888 -15.36 13.86 20.67
CA ASP A 888 -15.22 14.79 19.56
C ASP A 888 -16.33 14.63 18.51
N MET A 889 -16.84 13.40 18.34
CA MET A 889 -18.03 13.13 17.53
C MET A 889 -19.27 13.75 18.18
N ALA A 890 -19.47 13.53 19.49
CA ALA A 890 -20.60 14.07 20.24
C ALA A 890 -20.64 15.61 20.20
N ARG A 891 -19.50 16.29 20.43
CA ARG A 891 -19.38 17.75 20.33
C ARG A 891 -19.71 18.31 18.93
N ARG A 892 -19.64 17.47 17.91
CA ARG A 892 -19.90 17.82 16.50
C ARG A 892 -21.24 17.28 15.99
N ASN A 893 -22.06 16.69 16.86
CA ASN A 893 -23.33 16.03 16.50
C ASN A 893 -23.16 14.96 15.41
N ILE A 894 -22.03 14.24 15.43
CA ILE A 894 -21.74 13.14 14.50
C ILE A 894 -22.05 11.82 15.22
N VAL A 895 -22.85 10.96 14.59
CA VAL A 895 -23.13 9.61 15.11
C VAL A 895 -22.16 8.58 14.50
N PRO A 896 -21.92 7.43 15.17
CA PRO A 896 -21.10 6.36 14.61
C PRO A 896 -21.54 5.95 13.20
N GLU A 897 -20.56 5.76 12.32
CA GLU A 897 -20.75 5.31 10.94
C GLU A 897 -21.57 6.29 10.07
N GLN A 898 -21.73 7.53 10.51
CA GLN A 898 -22.22 8.63 9.68
C GLN A 898 -21.16 9.00 8.63
N MET A 899 -21.61 9.29 7.41
CA MET A 899 -20.75 9.89 6.40
C MET A 899 -20.44 11.34 6.75
N VAL A 900 -19.18 11.72 6.68
CA VAL A 900 -18.71 13.05 7.01
C VAL A 900 -17.95 13.71 5.86
N GLU A 901 -17.99 15.03 5.87
CA GLU A 901 -17.09 15.89 5.13
C GLU A 901 -15.87 16.23 6.00
N ILE A 902 -14.69 16.14 5.39
CA ILE A 902 -13.42 16.52 6.02
C ILE A 902 -12.84 17.70 5.23
N THR A 903 -12.56 18.80 5.90
CA THR A 903 -11.92 19.96 5.28
C THR A 903 -10.62 20.31 5.97
N SER A 904 -9.68 20.86 5.21
CA SER A 904 -8.38 21.37 5.68
C SER A 904 -8.17 22.75 5.08
N SER A 905 -7.85 23.74 5.91
CA SER A 905 -7.52 25.09 5.46
C SER A 905 -6.05 25.36 5.75
N TYR A 906 -5.26 25.60 4.71
CA TYR A 906 -3.84 25.94 4.82
C TYR A 906 -3.47 26.90 3.68
N ASP A 907 -2.69 27.95 4.00
CA ASP A 907 -2.38 29.07 3.09
C ASP A 907 -3.63 29.69 2.46
N LYS A 908 -4.71 29.82 3.24
CA LYS A 908 -6.04 30.32 2.79
C LYS A 908 -6.68 29.51 1.66
N LYS A 909 -6.20 28.29 1.40
CA LYS A 909 -6.81 27.35 0.44
C LYS A 909 -7.57 26.26 1.18
N LEU A 910 -8.86 26.16 0.88
CA LEU A 910 -9.73 25.09 1.35
C LEU A 910 -9.49 23.82 0.53
N ARG A 911 -9.22 22.72 1.23
CA ARG A 911 -9.15 21.36 0.69
C ARG A 911 -10.27 20.55 1.32
N LYS A 912 -10.92 19.69 0.54
CA LYS A 912 -12.13 18.98 0.96
C LYS A 912 -12.10 17.53 0.51
N LEU A 913 -12.64 16.66 1.35
CA LEU A 913 -12.95 15.26 1.07
C LEU A 913 -14.36 14.95 1.58
N GLU A 914 -15.12 14.18 0.82
CA GLU A 914 -16.48 13.75 1.14
C GLU A 914 -16.57 12.22 1.14
N GLY A 915 -17.64 11.68 1.74
CA GLY A 915 -17.96 10.25 1.68
C GLY A 915 -17.05 9.38 2.55
N TYR A 916 -16.64 9.89 3.72
CA TYR A 916 -15.88 9.12 4.72
C TYR A 916 -16.77 8.71 5.89
N TYR A 917 -16.71 7.46 6.32
CA TYR A 917 -17.40 7.01 7.53
C TYR A 917 -16.68 7.47 8.80
N ALA A 918 -17.37 8.15 9.71
CA ALA A 918 -16.84 8.48 11.03
C ALA A 918 -16.88 7.26 11.96
N ILE A 919 -15.71 6.69 12.27
CA ILE A 919 -15.57 5.47 13.05
C ILE A 919 -15.15 5.81 14.48
N PRO A 920 -15.93 5.43 15.51
CA PRO A 920 -15.50 5.62 16.88
C PRO A 920 -14.26 4.78 17.15
N TYR A 921 -13.20 5.42 17.65
CA TYR A 921 -11.93 4.76 17.94
C TYR A 921 -11.28 5.36 19.20
N PRO A 922 -10.54 4.56 19.99
CA PRO A 922 -9.81 5.03 21.17
C PRO A 922 -8.56 5.86 20.81
N ILE A 923 -8.77 7.00 20.15
CA ILE A 923 -7.78 8.06 19.92
C ILE A 923 -8.03 9.21 20.89
N ARG A 924 -7.00 9.98 21.26
CA ARG A 924 -7.14 11.14 22.17
C ARG A 924 -8.06 12.21 21.58
N GLN A 925 -8.76 12.93 22.44
CA GLN A 925 -9.56 14.09 22.03
C GLN A 925 -8.70 15.12 21.30
N GLY A 926 -9.28 15.82 20.33
CA GLY A 926 -8.59 16.75 19.44
C GLY A 926 -7.81 16.07 18.29
N CYS A 927 -7.87 14.74 18.17
CA CYS A 927 -7.13 13.97 17.17
C CYS A 927 -8.06 13.08 16.34
N ALA A 928 -7.67 12.84 15.09
CA ALA A 928 -8.32 11.90 14.18
C ALA A 928 -7.28 11.13 13.35
N ALA A 929 -7.67 9.99 12.78
CA ALA A 929 -6.82 9.23 11.86
C ALA A 929 -7.59 8.72 10.64
N ALA A 930 -6.92 8.60 9.51
CA ALA A 930 -7.51 8.04 8.27
C ALA A 930 -6.44 7.39 7.39
N TYR A 931 -6.85 6.56 6.42
CA TYR A 931 -5.91 5.85 5.57
C TYR A 931 -5.28 6.75 4.49
N PHE A 932 -3.98 6.54 4.29
CA PHE A 932 -3.20 6.99 3.15
C PHE A 932 -3.41 6.04 1.96
N PRO A 933 -3.33 6.47 0.69
CA PRO A 933 -3.06 7.84 0.22
C PRO A 933 -4.31 8.70 0.01
N GLU A 934 -5.51 8.17 0.23
CA GLU A 934 -6.78 8.81 -0.14
C GLU A 934 -6.93 10.21 0.51
N THR A 935 -6.34 10.41 1.68
CA THR A 935 -6.36 11.67 2.43
C THR A 935 -5.30 12.70 2.01
N ASN A 936 -4.42 12.40 1.06
CA ASN A 936 -3.35 13.32 0.65
C ASN A 936 -3.89 14.63 0.07
N VAL A 937 -5.13 14.62 -0.44
CA VAL A 937 -5.89 15.81 -0.85
C VAL A 937 -5.95 16.87 0.25
N LEU A 938 -6.00 16.48 1.54
CA LEU A 938 -6.11 17.40 2.68
C LEU A 938 -4.78 18.04 3.08
N THR A 939 -3.65 17.45 2.65
CA THR A 939 -2.32 17.93 3.04
C THR A 939 -1.85 18.98 2.03
N SER A 940 -1.56 20.20 2.48
CA SER A 940 -0.96 21.22 1.61
C SER A 940 0.44 20.83 1.17
N ILE A 941 0.78 21.13 -0.09
CA ILE A 941 2.15 21.02 -0.62
C ILE A 941 3.16 21.87 0.18
N ASN A 942 2.69 22.89 0.91
CA ASN A 942 3.50 23.77 1.74
C ASN A 942 3.55 23.37 3.23
N ASN A 943 2.79 22.35 3.64
CA ASN A 943 2.84 21.85 5.01
C ASN A 943 3.96 20.82 5.15
N THR A 944 5.20 21.29 5.25
CA THR A 944 6.42 20.47 5.29
C THR A 944 7.31 20.79 6.51
N CYS A 945 8.21 19.86 6.84
CA CYS A 945 9.34 20.15 7.72
C CYS A 945 10.25 21.20 7.08
N ALA A 946 10.46 22.33 7.76
CA ALA A 946 11.04 23.55 7.20
C ALA A 946 12.43 23.36 6.58
N THR A 947 13.22 22.42 7.09
CA THR A 947 14.63 22.23 6.70
C THR A 947 14.86 21.03 5.80
N CYS A 948 13.84 20.21 5.52
CA CYS A 948 14.01 18.99 4.70
C CYS A 948 12.86 18.66 3.77
N ASP A 949 11.85 19.52 3.69
CA ASP A 949 10.70 19.40 2.79
C ASP A 949 9.86 18.13 2.93
N THR A 950 10.07 17.34 3.99
CA THR A 950 9.22 16.17 4.25
C THR A 950 7.81 16.63 4.63
N PRO A 951 6.75 16.17 3.95
CA PRO A 951 5.39 16.62 4.26
C PRO A 951 4.91 16.17 5.64
N ALA A 952 4.15 17.05 6.29
CA ALA A 952 3.60 16.82 7.62
C ALA A 952 2.29 16.01 7.57
N TYR A 953 2.33 14.83 6.96
CA TYR A 953 1.16 13.94 6.78
C TYR A 953 0.49 13.52 8.09
N LYS A 954 1.17 13.67 9.22
CA LYS A 954 0.65 13.24 10.52
C LYS A 954 0.16 14.36 11.41
N SER A 955 0.18 15.61 10.96
CA SER A 955 -0.33 16.75 11.71
C SER A 955 -1.02 17.73 10.76
N VAL A 956 -2.08 17.26 10.12
CA VAL A 956 -2.94 18.07 9.23
C VAL A 956 -4.09 18.63 10.06
N GLN A 957 -4.28 19.94 10.06
CA GLN A 957 -5.41 20.56 10.75
C GLN A 957 -6.68 20.39 9.92
N ILE A 958 -7.73 19.83 10.52
CA ILE A 958 -8.98 19.53 9.83
C ILE A 958 -10.22 20.02 10.59
N GLN A 959 -11.28 20.31 9.85
CA GLN A 959 -12.65 20.37 10.36
C GLN A 959 -13.44 19.18 9.85
N VAL A 960 -14.40 18.72 10.63
CA VAL A 960 -15.26 17.58 10.31
C VAL A 960 -16.71 18.00 10.50
N LYS A 961 -17.55 17.71 9.51
CA LYS A 961 -18.99 17.98 9.53
C LYS A 961 -19.75 16.73 9.08
N GLY A 962 -20.87 16.44 9.75
CA GLY A 962 -21.75 15.33 9.43
C GLY A 962 -22.82 15.66 8.42
#